data_AF-A0A2Z6QV05-F1
#
_entry.id   AF-A0A2Z6QV05-F1
#
_cell.length_a   1.000
_cell.length_b   1.000
_cell.length_c   1.000
_cell.angle_alpha   90.00
_cell.angle_beta   90.00
_cell.angle_gamma   90.00
#
_symmetry.space_group_name_H-M   'P 1'
#
loop_
_entity.id
_entity.type
_entity.pdbx_description
1 polymer ?
#
loop_
_entity_poly.entity_id
_entity_poly.type
_entity_poly.pdbx_seq_one_letter_code
_entity_poly.pdbx_strand_id
1 'polypeptide(L)'
;MSNAASVNNSNKYVNWLEDSITKEYLNYYEYSEFKNILPIAKGAFGNVHRANWKNLDTILVLKSFNNEKSTLKEVINEVGLWLSDLNINSKVVPVVKITSEGPFSRKYNKVLWNHKERNYIINQMNSYTLVLEYADGGTLNKYLNEHFNELKWKDKFCLALQLASAVSCLHEHDIIHRDLHANNILVHEKNIKLADFGLSRKIAEASSNTSKVLGVIPYVDPKRFNNNKYQLNKKSDIYSVGVIMWQISSGHQPFENMEYGINMTLAIYGGKREEIIDGTPIEYSNLYMKCWKQKPDERPDARYLVSILNSISKVKEKYIELEKNVRHTEIISDNSTISMSGNISTAHWLQLMAENGNKIAQYNLGECYEYGDGIEKDEIKAFEWYEKSAEQDFDIAQCQLGYFYKNGIGTKIDLKKAIYWYNKAAENGNKVAQYNLGRCYEDGDGVEKDEAKAFEWHKKSAEQGDDDAQNSLGCFYENGIGTEKDPDLASYWYNKAAVNGNKFAQYKLGEFHQYEVEDEVKAFEWYKRSAEQDFDIAQCQLGYFYENGISSEKDLEKAIYWYTKAAENGNKVAQYNLGKCLEYGNGTKKNEIKAFEWYKKSAEQGYDCAQYTIGIFYYNGIGTEKDSEMAFCWYLKAAKLGNELAQCKLGKYYQYEMGDEDKAFEWYKKSAEKDCNEAQNELGFFYENGIGIKADFFKAFYWYQKAAENKNNIAQYNLGLFYEYGYGVKKDEAKAFIWYRKSAEQECIDAQNKLGTCYQDGIGTEKDLKMAIYWYKKAAKHKNKIAQYNLGKCYYYGIGIKKNDDKAFELIKESAEKGYSKAQYNLGILYESTIGDLKEAVYWYNKAAENGDKTAQYNLGKYYEYGISIKKDEVNAFEWYKESAKQKHDDAQNKLGYFYENGIGTIKDTAKAIYWYQEAAKGGNRIAQYNLGRCYKDGNGVEKDENKAYEWYKMSANKGYSEAQHQLGFFYKNGIGIGRDLRKAIYWYNEAAENGDKIAQYNLGLFYQYGDGINKDEVKAFEWYKKSAQQDENNAQNNLGFFCENGIGTQKDLRMAFSWYNKAAENGNEIAQFNLGRCYEDGNGVEKDEIKAFEWYKRSAELEYSNAQRKLGLFYENGIIGQVDLMQAAYWYKKALDNDATDNPSKLKSKTKKSKKMFSWFKCF
;
A
#
# COMPACT_ATOMS: atom_id res chain seq x y z
N MET A 1 -43.84 -49.28 20.68
CA MET A 1 -42.49 -48.78 21.05
C MET A 1 -41.60 -50.01 21.11
N SER A 2 -40.54 -50.23 20.34
CA SER A 2 -39.61 -49.39 19.59
C SER A 2 -39.13 -50.18 18.35
N ASN A 3 -39.43 -49.71 17.14
CA ASN A 3 -38.90 -50.29 15.89
C ASN A 3 -38.62 -49.19 14.84
N ALA A 4 -38.15 -48.02 15.31
CA ALA A 4 -37.85 -46.86 14.47
C ALA A 4 -36.36 -46.47 14.47
N ALA A 5 -35.47 -47.25 15.12
CA ALA A 5 -34.05 -46.91 15.25
C ALA A 5 -33.10 -47.69 14.32
N SER A 6 -33.57 -48.71 13.59
CA SER A 6 -32.71 -49.52 12.70
C SER A 6 -32.72 -49.06 11.22
N VAL A 7 -33.73 -48.31 10.79
CA VAL A 7 -33.91 -47.86 9.38
C VAL A 7 -33.17 -46.54 9.08
N ASN A 8 -32.83 -45.73 10.08
CA ASN A 8 -32.22 -44.41 9.85
C ASN A 8 -30.72 -44.42 9.54
N ASN A 9 -30.02 -45.56 9.63
CA ASN A 9 -28.57 -45.64 9.42
C ASN A 9 -28.13 -46.37 8.12
N SER A 10 -29.02 -47.09 7.42
CA SER A 10 -28.72 -47.60 6.05
C SER A 10 -28.71 -46.46 5.04
N ASN A 11 -29.61 -45.49 5.21
CA ASN A 11 -29.66 -44.27 4.41
C ASN A 11 -28.37 -43.46 4.48
N LYS A 12 -27.56 -43.54 5.55
CA LYS A 12 -26.30 -42.76 5.64
C LYS A 12 -25.30 -43.13 4.55
N TYR A 13 -25.17 -44.42 4.24
CA TYR A 13 -24.19 -44.95 3.28
C TYR A 13 -24.66 -44.75 1.83
N VAL A 14 -25.95 -44.99 1.58
CA VAL A 14 -26.58 -44.71 0.27
C VAL A 14 -26.58 -43.21 -0.01
N ASN A 15 -26.94 -42.37 0.98
CA ASN A 15 -26.85 -40.91 0.84
C ASN A 15 -25.41 -40.45 0.60
N TRP A 16 -24.40 -41.07 1.23
CA TRP A 16 -23.00 -40.71 0.96
C TRP A 16 -22.61 -41.03 -0.49
N LEU A 17 -23.02 -42.18 -1.03
CA LEU A 17 -22.81 -42.54 -2.44
C LEU A 17 -23.52 -41.57 -3.39
N GLU A 18 -24.80 -41.27 -3.14
CA GLU A 18 -25.59 -40.34 -3.96
C GLU A 18 -25.08 -38.90 -3.87
N ASP A 19 -24.70 -38.41 -2.68
CA ASP A 19 -24.07 -37.11 -2.51
C ASP A 19 -22.73 -37.06 -3.24
N SER A 20 -21.93 -38.12 -3.18
CA SER A 20 -20.62 -38.18 -3.83
C SER A 20 -20.74 -38.21 -5.35
N ILE A 21 -21.77 -38.86 -5.91
CA ILE A 21 -22.07 -38.81 -7.35
C ILE A 21 -22.61 -37.43 -7.75
N THR A 22 -23.49 -36.83 -6.93
CA THR A 22 -24.10 -35.51 -7.22
C THR A 22 -23.07 -34.37 -7.15
N LYS A 23 -22.13 -34.44 -6.21
CA LYS A 23 -21.02 -33.49 -6.04
C LYS A 23 -19.82 -33.80 -6.96
N GLU A 24 -19.97 -34.77 -7.88
CA GLU A 24 -18.95 -35.20 -8.85
C GLU A 24 -17.65 -35.75 -8.25
N TYR A 25 -17.67 -36.19 -6.98
CA TYR A 25 -16.56 -36.92 -6.36
C TYR A 25 -16.45 -38.37 -6.87
N LEU A 26 -17.56 -38.95 -7.36
CA LEU A 26 -17.60 -40.26 -7.98
C LEU A 26 -18.21 -40.18 -9.38
N ASN A 27 -17.48 -40.67 -10.38
CA ASN A 27 -17.97 -40.75 -11.74
C ASN A 27 -19.04 -41.85 -11.86
N TYR A 28 -20.19 -41.51 -12.47
CA TYR A 28 -21.32 -42.41 -12.70
C TYR A 28 -21.52 -42.69 -14.19
N TYR A 29 -21.76 -43.95 -14.55
CA TYR A 29 -22.16 -44.36 -15.89
C TYR A 29 -23.58 -44.91 -15.90
N GLU A 30 -24.35 -44.56 -16.93
CA GLU A 30 -25.64 -45.23 -17.16
C GLU A 30 -25.39 -46.69 -17.54
N TYR A 31 -26.12 -47.62 -16.91
CA TYR A 31 -25.96 -49.04 -17.16
C TYR A 31 -26.25 -49.42 -18.63
N SER A 32 -27.09 -48.62 -19.31
CA SER A 32 -27.38 -48.71 -20.75
C SER A 32 -26.15 -48.54 -21.64
N GLU A 33 -25.05 -47.96 -21.13
CA GLU A 33 -23.79 -47.78 -21.88
C GLU A 33 -22.98 -49.07 -22.02
N PHE A 34 -23.34 -50.15 -21.32
CA PHE A 34 -22.65 -51.43 -21.37
C PHE A 34 -23.32 -52.41 -22.32
N LYS A 35 -22.54 -53.06 -23.19
CA LYS A 35 -22.97 -54.11 -24.12
C LYS A 35 -22.15 -55.38 -23.92
N ASN A 36 -22.62 -56.52 -24.44
CA ASN A 36 -21.94 -57.82 -24.35
C ASN A 36 -21.61 -58.26 -22.90
N ILE A 37 -22.58 -58.10 -21.99
CA ILE A 37 -22.42 -58.47 -20.58
C ILE A 37 -22.38 -60.00 -20.45
N LEU A 38 -21.21 -60.53 -20.09
CA LEU A 38 -20.93 -61.97 -19.97
C LEU A 38 -20.53 -62.32 -18.53
N PRO A 39 -21.16 -63.30 -17.86
CA PRO A 39 -20.75 -63.70 -16.52
C PRO A 39 -19.37 -64.37 -16.53
N ILE A 40 -18.45 -63.91 -15.68
CA ILE A 40 -17.08 -64.44 -15.57
C ILE A 40 -16.78 -65.07 -14.21
N ALA A 41 -17.43 -64.64 -13.13
CA ALA A 41 -17.31 -65.29 -11.82
C ALA A 41 -18.55 -65.06 -10.93
N LYS A 42 -18.83 -66.01 -10.04
CA LYS A 42 -19.91 -65.93 -9.05
C LYS A 42 -19.37 -66.13 -7.63
N GLY A 43 -19.45 -65.08 -6.80
CA GLY A 43 -19.01 -65.08 -5.40
C GLY A 43 -20.18 -65.03 -4.42
N ALA A 44 -19.90 -65.16 -3.11
CA ALA A 44 -20.94 -65.20 -2.07
C ALA A 44 -21.66 -63.86 -1.83
N PHE A 45 -21.04 -62.73 -2.23
CA PHE A 45 -21.59 -61.38 -2.04
C PHE A 45 -21.80 -60.62 -3.34
N GLY A 46 -21.67 -61.27 -4.51
CA GLY A 46 -21.76 -60.57 -5.78
C GLY A 46 -21.51 -61.41 -7.03
N ASN A 47 -22.01 -60.93 -8.16
CA ASN A 47 -21.75 -61.50 -9.48
C ASN A 47 -20.76 -60.62 -10.23
N VAL A 48 -19.81 -61.23 -10.92
CA VAL A 48 -18.80 -60.53 -11.71
C VAL A 48 -19.07 -60.82 -13.18
N HIS A 49 -19.28 -59.77 -13.96
CA HIS A 49 -19.51 -59.84 -15.40
C HIS A 49 -18.42 -59.04 -16.15
N ARG A 50 -18.06 -59.50 -17.34
CA ARG A 50 -17.28 -58.73 -18.32
C ARG A 50 -18.25 -57.98 -19.23
N ALA A 51 -17.97 -56.73 -19.55
CA ALA A 51 -18.79 -55.92 -20.45
C ALA A 51 -17.93 -54.99 -21.32
N ASN A 52 -18.46 -54.56 -22.46
CA ASN A 52 -17.85 -53.53 -23.32
C ASN A 52 -18.52 -52.18 -23.06
N TRP A 53 -17.74 -51.10 -22.92
CA TRP A 53 -18.26 -49.75 -22.63
C TRP A 53 -18.34 -48.86 -23.88
N LYS A 54 -19.54 -48.36 -24.21
CA LYS A 54 -19.84 -47.57 -25.44
C LYS A 54 -19.35 -48.28 -26.72
N ASN A 55 -19.50 -47.66 -27.90
CA ASN A 55 -19.00 -48.22 -29.17
C ASN A 55 -17.45 -48.19 -29.27
N LEU A 56 -16.76 -48.25 -28.14
CA LEU A 56 -15.31 -48.34 -28.01
C LEU A 56 -15.02 -49.79 -27.57
N ASP A 57 -14.00 -50.44 -28.14
CA ASP A 57 -13.63 -51.83 -27.82
C ASP A 57 -13.00 -52.01 -26.41
N THR A 58 -13.26 -51.07 -25.49
CA THR A 58 -12.76 -51.11 -24.12
C THR A 58 -13.54 -52.12 -23.28
N ILE A 59 -12.82 -53.10 -22.72
CA ILE A 59 -13.36 -54.17 -21.88
C ILE A 59 -13.28 -53.76 -20.40
N LEU A 60 -14.40 -53.85 -19.68
CA LEU A 60 -14.52 -53.55 -18.26
C LEU A 60 -15.17 -54.71 -17.50
N VAL A 61 -15.06 -54.69 -16.16
CA VAL A 61 -15.66 -55.66 -15.25
C VAL A 61 -16.76 -55.01 -14.44
N LEU A 62 -17.95 -55.58 -14.44
CA LEU A 62 -19.09 -55.19 -13.63
C LEU A 62 -19.22 -56.13 -12.43
N LYS A 63 -18.89 -55.66 -11.23
CA LYS A 63 -19.03 -56.41 -9.99
C LYS A 63 -20.26 -55.90 -9.23
N SER A 64 -21.33 -56.69 -9.24
CA SER A 64 -22.56 -56.39 -8.49
C SER A 64 -22.42 -56.89 -7.06
N PHE A 65 -23.02 -56.20 -6.08
CA PHE A 65 -22.95 -56.60 -4.66
C PHE A 65 -24.35 -56.83 -4.07
N ASN A 66 -24.43 -57.68 -3.06
CA ASN A 66 -25.66 -57.84 -2.28
C ASN A 66 -25.88 -56.60 -1.39
N ASN A 67 -27.09 -56.03 -1.41
CA ASN A 67 -27.47 -54.79 -0.70
C ASN A 67 -27.57 -54.91 0.84
N GLU A 68 -26.86 -55.86 1.46
CA GLU A 68 -26.79 -55.98 2.91
C GLU A 68 -25.95 -54.85 3.53
N LYS A 69 -26.40 -54.31 4.67
CA LYS A 69 -25.78 -53.15 5.35
C LYS A 69 -24.29 -53.33 5.63
N SER A 70 -23.85 -54.53 5.98
CA SER A 70 -22.44 -54.83 6.21
C SER A 70 -21.60 -54.78 4.93
N THR A 71 -22.17 -55.17 3.80
CA THR A 71 -21.50 -55.18 2.49
C THR A 71 -21.31 -53.75 1.97
N LEU A 72 -22.36 -52.92 2.04
CA LEU A 72 -22.31 -51.50 1.64
C LEU A 72 -21.28 -50.68 2.43
N LYS A 73 -21.12 -50.94 3.73
CA LYS A 73 -20.14 -50.24 4.56
C LYS A 73 -18.71 -50.53 4.11
N GLU A 74 -18.39 -51.79 3.82
CA GLU A 74 -17.03 -52.17 3.39
C GLU A 74 -16.73 -51.68 1.97
N VAL A 75 -17.71 -51.72 1.05
CA VAL A 75 -17.59 -51.13 -0.29
C VAL A 75 -17.28 -49.63 -0.23
N ILE A 76 -17.93 -48.87 0.68
CA ILE A 76 -17.63 -47.44 0.86
C ILE A 76 -16.25 -47.20 1.47
N ASN A 77 -15.79 -48.06 2.38
CA ASN A 77 -14.42 -47.97 2.89
C ASN A 77 -13.42 -48.21 1.75
N GLU A 78 -13.65 -49.21 0.92
CA GLU A 78 -12.82 -49.53 -0.25
C GLU A 78 -12.82 -48.36 -1.25
N VAL A 79 -13.99 -47.79 -1.61
CA VAL A 79 -14.13 -46.57 -2.41
C VAL A 79 -13.44 -45.35 -1.79
N GLY A 80 -13.53 -45.18 -0.47
CA GLY A 80 -12.87 -44.09 0.25
C GLY A 80 -11.35 -44.15 0.19
N LEU A 81 -10.77 -45.35 0.16
CA LEU A 81 -9.32 -45.57 0.00
C LEU A 81 -8.84 -45.25 -1.42
N TRP A 82 -9.65 -45.51 -2.45
CA TRP A 82 -9.35 -45.18 -3.85
C TRP A 82 -9.28 -43.67 -4.13
N LEU A 83 -10.09 -42.88 -3.40
CA LEU A 83 -10.20 -41.43 -3.58
C LEU A 83 -9.13 -40.63 -2.85
N SER A 84 -8.34 -41.24 -1.95
CA SER A 84 -7.41 -40.52 -1.07
C SER A 84 -5.98 -40.37 -1.60
N ASP A 85 -5.52 -41.16 -2.57
CA ASP A 85 -4.15 -41.05 -3.11
C ASP A 85 -4.00 -41.65 -4.53
N LEU A 86 -3.40 -40.89 -5.46
CA LEU A 86 -3.11 -41.31 -6.84
C LEU A 86 -2.06 -42.43 -6.91
N ASN A 87 -1.17 -42.56 -5.93
CA ASN A 87 -0.10 -43.56 -5.94
C ASN A 87 -0.62 -44.99 -5.70
N ILE A 88 -1.73 -45.16 -4.98
CA ILE A 88 -2.36 -46.46 -4.69
C ILE A 88 -3.03 -47.03 -5.96
N ASN A 89 -3.59 -46.16 -6.82
CA ASN A 89 -4.35 -46.53 -8.02
C ASN A 89 -3.55 -47.32 -9.08
N SER A 90 -2.21 -47.22 -9.08
CA SER A 90 -1.36 -47.97 -10.01
C SER A 90 -1.07 -49.41 -9.57
N LYS A 91 -1.20 -49.71 -8.27
CA LYS A 91 -0.79 -51.00 -7.63
C LYS A 91 -1.95 -51.91 -7.26
N VAL A 92 -3.18 -51.47 -7.51
CA VAL A 92 -4.42 -52.17 -7.20
C VAL A 92 -5.40 -51.99 -8.36
N VAL A 93 -6.33 -52.93 -8.56
CA VAL A 93 -7.33 -52.82 -9.65
C VAL A 93 -8.20 -51.57 -9.44
N PRO A 94 -8.11 -50.55 -10.30
CA PRO A 94 -8.84 -49.31 -10.10
C PRO A 94 -10.34 -49.54 -10.29
N VAL A 95 -11.14 -48.99 -9.38
CA VAL A 95 -12.57 -48.78 -9.63
C VAL A 95 -12.69 -47.70 -10.68
N VAL A 96 -13.02 -48.11 -11.90
CA VAL A 96 -13.17 -47.21 -13.03
C VAL A 96 -14.41 -46.32 -12.86
N LYS A 97 -15.52 -46.78 -12.25
CA LYS A 97 -16.77 -46.00 -12.01
C LYS A 97 -17.85 -46.76 -11.22
N ILE A 98 -18.97 -46.09 -10.89
CA ILE A 98 -20.19 -46.72 -10.34
C ILE A 98 -21.32 -46.70 -11.38
N THR A 99 -22.13 -47.76 -11.45
CA THR A 99 -23.36 -47.81 -12.26
C THR A 99 -24.54 -48.42 -11.47
N SER A 100 -25.77 -48.17 -11.91
CA SER A 100 -27.00 -48.76 -11.32
C SER A 100 -27.97 -49.19 -12.42
N GLU A 101 -28.64 -50.34 -12.23
CA GLU A 101 -29.62 -50.87 -13.21
C GLU A 101 -30.95 -50.09 -13.25
N GLY A 102 -31.15 -49.08 -12.39
CA GLY A 102 -32.31 -48.17 -12.38
C GLY A 102 -31.99 -46.75 -12.88
N PRO A 103 -32.99 -45.97 -13.35
CA PRO A 103 -32.77 -44.64 -13.93
C PRO A 103 -32.22 -43.64 -12.91
N PHE A 104 -30.96 -43.23 -13.08
CA PHE A 104 -30.34 -42.14 -12.31
C PHE A 104 -30.60 -40.80 -13.01
N SER A 105 -31.62 -40.06 -12.58
CA SER A 105 -31.95 -38.77 -13.19
C SER A 105 -31.21 -37.61 -12.52
N ARG A 106 -30.27 -36.97 -13.24
CA ARG A 106 -29.66 -35.68 -12.89
C ARG A 106 -30.66 -34.49 -12.83
N LYS A 107 -31.96 -34.67 -13.13
CA LYS A 107 -32.92 -33.56 -13.40
C LYS A 107 -34.09 -33.39 -12.42
N TYR A 108 -34.17 -34.12 -11.30
CA TYR A 108 -35.34 -34.08 -10.39
C TYR A 108 -35.05 -33.74 -8.92
N ASN A 109 -34.05 -32.90 -8.62
CA ASN A 109 -33.84 -32.37 -7.27
C ASN A 109 -34.38 -30.94 -7.09
N LYS A 110 -35.66 -30.71 -7.45
CA LYS A 110 -36.37 -29.47 -7.10
C LYS A 110 -37.85 -29.63 -6.70
N VAL A 111 -38.29 -30.85 -6.36
CA VAL A 111 -39.65 -31.06 -5.84
C VAL A 111 -39.59 -31.81 -4.51
N LEU A 112 -40.17 -31.20 -3.47
CA LEU A 112 -40.36 -31.75 -2.13
C LEU A 112 -41.22 -33.03 -2.22
N TRP A 113 -40.64 -34.18 -1.86
CA TRP A 113 -41.38 -35.43 -1.69
C TRP A 113 -41.43 -35.81 -0.21
N ASN A 114 -42.58 -36.33 0.23
CA ASN A 114 -42.83 -36.72 1.62
C ASN A 114 -42.07 -38.00 2.01
N HIS A 115 -41.63 -38.06 3.27
CA HIS A 115 -40.73 -39.07 3.84
C HIS A 115 -41.16 -40.54 3.68
N LYS A 116 -42.45 -40.82 3.41
CA LYS A 116 -42.98 -42.18 3.24
C LYS A 116 -42.78 -42.75 1.82
N GLU A 117 -42.80 -41.91 0.78
CA GLU A 117 -42.65 -42.33 -0.62
C GLU A 117 -41.18 -42.52 -1.00
N ARG A 118 -40.26 -41.75 -0.40
CA ARG A 118 -38.80 -41.95 -0.52
C ARG A 118 -38.35 -43.35 -0.08
N ASN A 119 -38.83 -43.82 1.07
CA ASN A 119 -38.39 -45.10 1.64
C ASN A 119 -38.96 -46.34 0.91
N TYR A 120 -40.04 -46.18 0.13
CA TYR A 120 -40.59 -47.26 -0.69
C TYR A 120 -39.83 -47.43 -2.01
N ILE A 121 -39.39 -46.33 -2.64
CA ILE A 121 -38.60 -46.35 -3.89
C ILE A 121 -37.13 -46.73 -3.64
N ILE A 122 -36.51 -46.25 -2.54
CA ILE A 122 -35.13 -46.61 -2.15
C ILE A 122 -34.97 -48.12 -1.90
N ASN A 123 -36.04 -48.82 -1.48
CA ASN A 123 -36.01 -50.26 -1.24
C ASN A 123 -36.19 -51.12 -2.50
N GLN A 124 -36.59 -50.55 -3.64
CA GLN A 124 -36.78 -51.31 -4.89
C GLN A 124 -35.91 -50.89 -6.07
N MET A 125 -35.14 -49.80 -5.98
CA MET A 125 -34.23 -49.39 -7.05
C MET A 125 -32.92 -48.86 -6.47
N ASN A 126 -31.86 -49.66 -6.65
CA ASN A 126 -30.44 -49.28 -6.89
C ASN A 126 -29.51 -50.40 -6.37
N SER A 127 -29.33 -51.46 -7.16
CA SER A 127 -28.17 -52.35 -7.06
C SER A 127 -26.96 -51.62 -7.63
N TYR A 128 -26.20 -50.93 -6.78
CA TYR A 128 -24.95 -50.30 -7.21
C TYR A 128 -23.94 -51.38 -7.61
N THR A 129 -23.35 -51.20 -8.79
CA THR A 129 -22.36 -52.11 -9.37
C THR A 129 -21.06 -51.33 -9.55
N LEU A 130 -19.94 -51.89 -9.09
CA LEU A 130 -18.62 -51.32 -9.33
C LEU A 130 -18.18 -51.70 -10.75
N VAL A 131 -17.74 -50.70 -11.50
CA VAL A 131 -17.10 -50.86 -12.80
C VAL A 131 -15.59 -50.87 -12.55
N LEU A 132 -14.92 -51.98 -12.79
CA LEU A 132 -13.50 -52.20 -12.55
C LEU A 132 -12.76 -52.40 -13.89
N GLU A 133 -11.45 -52.18 -13.89
CA GLU A 133 -10.59 -52.54 -15.01
C GLU A 133 -10.54 -54.06 -15.23
N TYR A 134 -10.46 -54.50 -16.48
CA TYR A 134 -10.36 -55.91 -16.83
C TYR A 134 -8.90 -56.39 -16.82
N ALA A 135 -8.56 -57.26 -15.85
CA ALA A 135 -7.26 -57.91 -15.78
C ALA A 135 -7.17 -59.08 -16.78
N ASP A 136 -6.48 -58.87 -17.90
CA ASP A 136 -6.31 -59.83 -19.00
C ASP A 136 -5.59 -61.14 -18.60
N GLY A 137 -4.68 -61.09 -17.65
CA GLY A 137 -3.95 -62.26 -17.12
C GLY A 137 -4.69 -63.08 -16.06
N GLY A 138 -5.88 -62.67 -15.63
CA GLY A 138 -6.66 -63.38 -14.60
C GLY A 138 -6.02 -63.34 -13.20
N THR A 139 -6.28 -64.35 -12.36
CA THR A 139 -5.66 -64.45 -11.01
C THR A 139 -4.21 -64.91 -11.11
N LEU A 140 -3.36 -64.53 -10.17
CA LEU A 140 -1.95 -64.94 -10.12
C LEU A 140 -1.84 -66.47 -10.10
N ASN A 141 -2.74 -67.17 -9.40
CA ASN A 141 -2.77 -68.63 -9.39
C ASN A 141 -3.00 -69.21 -10.80
N LYS A 142 -3.95 -68.64 -11.56
CA LYS A 142 -4.22 -69.04 -12.94
C LYS A 142 -3.06 -68.69 -13.86
N TYR A 143 -2.51 -67.49 -13.71
CA TYR A 143 -1.39 -66.99 -14.50
C TYR A 143 -0.14 -67.85 -14.32
N LEU A 144 0.19 -68.25 -13.09
CA LEU A 144 1.29 -69.19 -12.86
C LEU A 144 1.00 -70.55 -13.50
N ASN A 145 -0.20 -71.11 -13.34
CA ASN A 145 -0.51 -72.40 -13.96
C ASN A 145 -0.41 -72.39 -15.51
N GLU A 146 -0.75 -71.27 -16.15
CA GLU A 146 -0.74 -71.15 -17.62
C GLU A 146 0.63 -70.73 -18.18
N HIS A 147 1.37 -69.87 -17.47
CA HIS A 147 2.56 -69.20 -17.99
C HIS A 147 3.86 -69.49 -17.21
N PHE A 148 3.87 -70.36 -16.19
CA PHE A 148 5.07 -70.53 -15.34
C PHE A 148 6.33 -70.93 -16.11
N ASN A 149 6.20 -71.79 -17.13
CA ASN A 149 7.33 -72.22 -17.96
C ASN A 149 7.90 -71.09 -18.84
N GLU A 150 7.16 -69.99 -19.02
CA GLU A 150 7.58 -68.80 -19.76
C GLU A 150 8.29 -67.77 -18.85
N LEU A 151 8.12 -67.88 -17.52
CA LEU A 151 8.65 -66.92 -16.55
C LEU A 151 10.13 -67.17 -16.24
N LYS A 152 10.99 -66.24 -16.67
CA LYS A 152 12.39 -66.22 -16.28
C LYS A 152 12.53 -65.66 -14.87
N TRP A 153 13.69 -65.85 -14.25
CA TRP A 153 13.94 -65.31 -12.91
C TRP A 153 13.72 -63.80 -12.82
N LYS A 154 14.07 -63.02 -13.85
CA LYS A 154 13.78 -61.58 -13.92
C LYS A 154 12.28 -61.30 -13.74
N ASP A 155 11.43 -62.05 -14.43
CA ASP A 155 9.97 -61.91 -14.34
C ASP A 155 9.47 -62.31 -12.94
N LYS A 156 10.00 -63.40 -12.37
CA LYS A 156 9.68 -63.84 -10.99
C LYS A 156 10.08 -62.82 -9.92
N PHE A 157 11.25 -62.19 -10.04
CA PHE A 157 11.67 -61.09 -9.16
C PHE A 157 10.77 -59.87 -9.31
N CYS A 158 10.42 -59.53 -10.55
CA CYS A 158 9.53 -58.41 -10.83
C CYS A 158 8.15 -58.62 -10.17
N LEU A 159 7.56 -59.81 -10.32
CA LEU A 159 6.29 -60.16 -9.68
C LEU A 159 6.40 -60.08 -8.13
N ALA A 160 7.48 -60.60 -7.54
CA ALA A 160 7.70 -60.54 -6.10
C ALA A 160 7.89 -59.10 -5.58
N LEU A 161 8.64 -58.27 -6.33
CA LEU A 161 8.88 -56.87 -6.01
C LEU A 161 7.59 -56.05 -6.12
N GLN A 162 6.79 -56.29 -7.16
CA GLN A 162 5.47 -55.65 -7.31
C GLN A 162 4.54 -56.02 -6.16
N LEU A 163 4.49 -57.30 -5.78
CA LEU A 163 3.72 -57.76 -4.63
C LEU A 163 4.15 -57.08 -3.33
N ALA A 164 5.46 -57.09 -3.02
CA ALA A 164 6.00 -56.45 -1.83
C ALA A 164 5.75 -54.93 -1.83
N SER A 165 5.87 -54.28 -2.99
CA SER A 165 5.63 -52.84 -3.17
C SER A 165 4.17 -52.47 -2.98
N ALA A 166 3.25 -53.31 -3.46
CA ALA A 166 1.82 -53.12 -3.26
C ALA A 166 1.44 -53.28 -1.78
N VAL A 167 1.95 -54.31 -1.11
CA VAL A 167 1.70 -54.52 0.33
C VAL A 167 2.36 -53.43 1.19
N SER A 168 3.56 -52.95 0.83
CA SER A 168 4.20 -51.81 1.50
C SER A 168 3.37 -50.55 1.41
N CYS A 169 2.83 -50.27 0.23
CA CYS A 169 1.95 -49.13 0.00
C CYS A 169 0.70 -49.18 0.90
N LEU A 170 0.08 -50.36 1.06
CA LEU A 170 -1.05 -50.52 1.99
C LEU A 170 -0.62 -50.29 3.45
N HIS A 171 0.52 -50.85 3.84
CA HIS A 171 1.02 -50.77 5.21
C HIS A 171 1.44 -49.34 5.59
N GLU A 172 1.94 -48.54 4.67
CA GLU A 172 2.24 -47.10 4.86
C GLU A 172 0.98 -46.29 5.17
N HIS A 173 -0.17 -46.71 4.65
CA HIS A 173 -1.48 -46.11 4.92
C HIS A 173 -2.23 -46.77 6.10
N ASP A 174 -1.53 -47.54 6.93
CA ASP A 174 -2.10 -48.30 8.06
C ASP A 174 -3.20 -49.30 7.67
N ILE A 175 -3.24 -49.73 6.40
CA ILE A 175 -4.17 -50.72 5.88
C ILE A 175 -3.53 -52.12 6.00
N ILE A 176 -4.32 -53.12 6.37
CA ILE A 176 -3.90 -54.52 6.47
C ILE A 176 -4.85 -55.33 5.58
N HIS A 177 -4.32 -56.09 4.62
CA HIS A 177 -5.13 -56.84 3.64
C HIS A 177 -5.89 -58.01 4.28
N ARG A 178 -5.25 -58.72 5.22
CA ARG A 178 -5.81 -59.80 6.07
C ARG A 178 -6.26 -61.08 5.37
N ASP A 179 -6.26 -61.12 4.04
CA ASP A 179 -6.70 -62.27 3.22
C ASP A 179 -5.91 -62.36 1.91
N LEU A 180 -4.59 -62.19 2.02
CA LEU A 180 -3.70 -62.20 0.87
C LEU A 180 -3.39 -63.64 0.44
N HIS A 181 -3.76 -64.00 -0.78
CA HIS A 181 -3.44 -65.29 -1.39
C HIS A 181 -3.44 -65.15 -2.92
N ALA A 182 -2.87 -66.11 -3.66
CA ALA A 182 -2.70 -65.98 -5.12
C ALA A 182 -4.00 -65.81 -5.92
N ASN A 183 -5.16 -66.23 -5.40
CA ASN A 183 -6.46 -65.95 -6.05
C ASN A 183 -7.00 -64.51 -5.84
N ASN A 184 -6.50 -63.76 -4.85
CA ASN A 184 -6.87 -62.36 -4.60
C ASN A 184 -5.82 -61.39 -5.18
N ILE A 185 -4.94 -61.90 -6.04
CA ILE A 185 -3.95 -61.12 -6.78
C ILE A 185 -4.30 -61.29 -8.24
N LEU A 186 -4.49 -60.19 -8.96
CA LEU A 186 -4.78 -60.18 -10.39
C LEU A 186 -3.55 -59.78 -11.17
N VAL A 187 -3.40 -60.31 -12.38
CA VAL A 187 -2.32 -59.96 -13.30
C VAL A 187 -2.92 -59.23 -14.50
N HIS A 188 -2.47 -58.00 -14.74
CA HIS A 188 -2.88 -57.20 -15.89
C HIS A 188 -1.65 -56.66 -16.61
N GLU A 189 -1.51 -56.91 -17.91
CA GLU A 189 -0.34 -56.50 -18.70
C GLU A 189 0.99 -56.95 -18.06
N LYS A 190 1.02 -58.18 -17.52
CA LYS A 190 2.13 -58.78 -16.74
C LYS A 190 2.46 -58.10 -15.40
N ASN A 191 1.64 -57.17 -14.93
CA ASN A 191 1.80 -56.51 -13.64
C ASN A 191 0.81 -57.06 -12.60
N ILE A 192 1.27 -57.23 -11.37
CA ILE A 192 0.43 -57.61 -10.23
C ILE A 192 -0.40 -56.42 -9.75
N LYS A 193 -1.70 -56.65 -9.58
CA LYS A 193 -2.63 -55.75 -8.88
C LYS A 193 -3.32 -56.51 -7.75
N LEU A 194 -3.33 -55.95 -6.55
CA LEU A 194 -4.06 -56.54 -5.43
C LEU A 194 -5.58 -56.43 -5.68
N ALA A 195 -6.37 -57.32 -5.08
CA ALA A 195 -7.83 -57.31 -5.17
C ALA A 195 -8.46 -57.85 -3.88
N ASP A 196 -9.74 -57.55 -3.67
CA ASP A 196 -10.56 -58.08 -2.56
C ASP A 196 -10.01 -57.79 -1.14
N PHE A 197 -10.01 -56.50 -0.76
CA PHE A 197 -9.59 -56.02 0.56
C PHE A 197 -10.60 -56.40 1.66
N GLY A 198 -10.51 -57.63 2.17
CA GLY A 198 -11.16 -58.04 3.42
C GLY A 198 -12.66 -58.38 3.36
N LEU A 199 -13.29 -58.40 2.17
CA LEU A 199 -14.66 -58.90 1.99
C LEU A 199 -14.78 -60.42 2.22
N SER A 200 -13.73 -61.17 1.90
CA SER A 200 -13.70 -62.64 1.90
C SER A 200 -13.63 -63.28 3.28
N ARG A 201 -13.17 -62.56 4.32
CA ARG A 201 -13.04 -63.10 5.69
C ARG A 201 -14.38 -63.50 6.31
N LYS A 202 -15.44 -62.72 6.10
CA LYS A 202 -16.78 -63.05 6.63
C LYS A 202 -17.44 -64.21 5.87
N ILE A 203 -17.04 -64.47 4.62
CA ILE A 203 -17.53 -65.62 3.84
C ILE A 203 -17.02 -66.92 4.44
N ALA A 204 -15.74 -67.02 4.80
CA ALA A 204 -15.17 -68.23 5.39
C ALA A 204 -15.80 -68.58 6.75
N GLU A 205 -16.24 -67.58 7.52
CA GLU A 205 -16.90 -67.77 8.81
C GLU A 205 -18.42 -68.07 8.69
N ALA A 206 -19.06 -67.76 7.55
CA ALA A 206 -20.50 -67.93 7.33
C ALA A 206 -20.90 -68.98 6.26
N SER A 207 -19.96 -69.46 5.45
CA SER A 207 -20.18 -70.43 4.36
C SER A 207 -19.97 -71.87 4.84
N SER A 208 -20.93 -72.76 4.57
CA SER A 208 -20.81 -74.20 4.81
C SER A 208 -19.94 -74.95 3.78
N ASN A 209 -19.38 -74.25 2.77
CA ASN A 209 -18.48 -74.85 1.77
C ASN A 209 -17.02 -74.89 2.27
N THR A 210 -16.67 -76.00 2.95
CA THR A 210 -15.37 -76.23 3.58
C THR A 210 -14.19 -76.27 2.60
N SER A 211 -14.38 -76.69 1.34
CA SER A 211 -13.30 -76.83 0.35
C SER A 211 -12.64 -75.51 -0.08
N LYS A 212 -13.39 -74.39 -0.13
CA LYS A 212 -12.83 -73.08 -0.50
C LYS A 212 -12.07 -72.40 0.64
N VAL A 213 -12.43 -72.67 1.89
CA VAL A 213 -11.75 -72.14 3.08
C VAL A 213 -10.40 -72.84 3.29
N LEU A 214 -10.36 -74.14 2.99
CA LEU A 214 -9.18 -74.99 3.11
C LEU A 214 -8.01 -74.49 2.23
N GLY A 215 -8.26 -74.07 0.98
CA GLY A 215 -7.23 -73.57 0.06
C GLY A 215 -6.52 -72.27 0.48
N VAL A 216 -7.06 -71.54 1.47
CA VAL A 216 -6.48 -70.28 1.98
C VAL A 216 -5.59 -70.52 3.22
N ILE A 217 -5.80 -71.64 3.93
CA ILE A 217 -5.10 -71.96 5.20
C ILE A 217 -3.57 -71.82 5.10
N PRO A 218 -2.88 -72.25 4.02
CA PRO A 218 -1.43 -72.09 3.91
C PRO A 218 -0.93 -70.65 4.08
N TYR A 219 -1.72 -69.69 3.59
CA TYR A 219 -1.40 -68.26 3.58
C TYR A 219 -1.75 -67.55 4.89
N VAL A 220 -2.45 -68.21 5.82
CA VAL A 220 -2.91 -67.60 7.08
C VAL A 220 -1.83 -67.66 8.16
N ASP A 221 -1.67 -66.55 8.90
CA ASP A 221 -0.73 -66.44 10.02
C ASP A 221 -0.94 -67.57 11.06
N PRO A 222 0.07 -68.40 11.36
CA PRO A 222 -0.06 -69.55 12.26
C PRO A 222 -0.54 -69.17 13.66
N LYS A 223 -0.24 -67.96 14.16
CA LYS A 223 -0.74 -67.49 15.46
C LYS A 223 -2.27 -67.41 15.52
N ARG A 224 -2.96 -67.30 14.38
CA ARG A 224 -4.43 -67.24 14.30
C ARG A 224 -5.09 -68.55 14.74
N PHE A 225 -4.43 -69.69 14.56
CA PHE A 225 -5.03 -71.01 14.84
C PHE A 225 -5.12 -71.36 16.33
N ASN A 226 -4.30 -70.74 17.20
CA ASN A 226 -4.29 -71.02 18.64
C ASN A 226 -4.94 -69.91 19.49
N ASN A 227 -5.23 -68.74 18.92
CA ASN A 227 -5.84 -67.63 19.66
C ASN A 227 -6.93 -66.94 18.85
N ASN A 228 -8.19 -67.26 19.15
CA ASN A 228 -9.35 -66.66 18.52
C ASN A 228 -9.47 -65.14 18.75
N LYS A 229 -8.76 -64.58 19.74
CA LYS A 229 -8.67 -63.13 20.00
C LYS A 229 -7.50 -62.45 19.29
N TYR A 230 -6.59 -63.19 18.64
CA TYR A 230 -5.49 -62.59 17.88
C TYR A 230 -6.03 -61.85 16.65
N GLN A 231 -5.72 -60.56 16.57
CA GLN A 231 -6.08 -59.71 15.43
C GLN A 231 -4.93 -59.72 14.41
N LEU A 232 -5.24 -60.09 13.17
CA LEU A 232 -4.29 -60.05 12.07
C LEU A 232 -3.76 -58.63 11.89
N ASN A 233 -2.44 -58.52 11.78
CA ASN A 233 -1.72 -57.25 11.70
C ASN A 233 -0.85 -57.20 10.44
N LYS A 234 -0.08 -56.12 10.26
CA LYS A 234 0.82 -55.96 9.10
C LYS A 234 1.76 -57.17 8.91
N LYS A 235 2.28 -57.75 9.99
CA LYS A 235 3.16 -58.93 9.94
C LYS A 235 2.42 -60.22 9.56
N SER A 236 1.10 -60.26 9.67
CA SER A 236 0.28 -61.35 9.14
C SER A 236 0.23 -61.31 7.61
N ASP A 237 0.12 -60.12 6.99
CA ASP A 237 0.21 -60.00 5.52
C ASP A 237 1.61 -60.39 5.02
N ILE A 238 2.68 -60.02 5.75
CA ILE A 238 4.06 -60.40 5.40
C ILE A 238 4.24 -61.92 5.34
N TYR A 239 3.60 -62.64 6.25
CA TYR A 239 3.62 -64.09 6.21
C TYR A 239 2.99 -64.63 4.92
N SER A 240 1.84 -64.09 4.51
CA SER A 240 1.18 -64.46 3.26
C SER A 240 2.04 -64.10 2.04
N VAL A 241 2.71 -62.95 2.05
CA VAL A 241 3.68 -62.55 1.01
C VAL A 241 4.79 -63.59 0.87
N GLY A 242 5.33 -64.11 1.98
CA GLY A 242 6.33 -65.17 1.96
C GLY A 242 5.85 -66.44 1.25
N VAL A 243 4.63 -66.89 1.57
CA VAL A 243 4.03 -68.07 0.92
C VAL A 243 3.81 -67.83 -0.58
N ILE A 244 3.34 -66.64 -0.96
CA ILE A 244 3.14 -66.28 -2.38
C ILE A 244 4.48 -66.16 -3.11
N MET A 245 5.51 -65.63 -2.48
CA MET A 245 6.86 -65.57 -3.06
C MET A 245 7.42 -66.97 -3.35
N TRP A 246 7.20 -67.92 -2.43
CA TRP A 246 7.53 -69.33 -2.66
C TRP A 246 6.74 -69.87 -3.86
N GLN A 247 5.42 -69.61 -3.93
CA GLN A 247 4.58 -70.02 -5.04
C GLN A 247 5.01 -69.40 -6.39
N ILE A 248 5.45 -68.14 -6.43
CA ILE A 248 6.01 -67.50 -7.63
C ILE A 248 7.33 -68.17 -8.04
N SER A 249 8.17 -68.58 -7.08
CA SER A 249 9.41 -69.29 -7.40
C SER A 249 9.16 -70.70 -7.92
N SER A 250 8.21 -71.42 -7.31
CA SER A 250 7.97 -72.85 -7.51
C SER A 250 6.98 -73.16 -8.62
N GLY A 251 5.99 -72.30 -8.85
CA GLY A 251 4.83 -72.58 -9.70
C GLY A 251 3.86 -73.59 -9.10
N HIS A 252 4.14 -74.11 -7.89
CA HIS A 252 3.36 -75.14 -7.23
C HIS A 252 2.38 -74.52 -6.23
N GLN A 253 1.24 -75.16 -6.04
CA GLN A 253 0.31 -74.77 -4.98
C GLN A 253 0.89 -75.13 -3.60
N PRO A 254 0.80 -74.25 -2.58
CA PRO A 254 1.24 -74.56 -1.23
C PRO A 254 0.63 -75.88 -0.70
N PHE A 255 1.46 -76.75 -0.15
CA PHE A 255 1.05 -78.08 0.38
C PHE A 255 0.25 -78.96 -0.59
N GLU A 256 0.51 -78.93 -1.90
CA GLU A 256 -0.18 -79.74 -2.92
C GLU A 256 -0.31 -81.24 -2.59
N ASN A 257 0.69 -81.83 -1.94
CA ASN A 257 0.74 -83.25 -1.58
C ASN A 257 0.14 -83.60 -0.20
N MET A 258 -0.54 -82.66 0.47
CA MET A 258 -1.15 -82.87 1.79
C MET A 258 -2.67 -82.71 1.73
N GLU A 259 -3.41 -83.62 2.36
CA GLU A 259 -4.86 -83.50 2.46
C GLU A 259 -5.25 -82.30 3.33
N TYR A 260 -6.00 -81.38 2.74
CA TYR A 260 -6.38 -80.11 3.36
C TYR A 260 -7.36 -80.35 4.53
N GLY A 261 -6.89 -80.18 5.77
CA GLY A 261 -7.71 -80.41 6.97
C GLY A 261 -7.05 -79.95 8.29
N ILE A 262 -7.58 -80.40 9.43
CA ILE A 262 -7.07 -80.07 10.78
C ILE A 262 -5.58 -80.42 10.91
N ASN A 263 -5.15 -81.53 10.30
CA ASN A 263 -3.75 -81.98 10.29
C ASN A 263 -2.80 -80.96 9.65
N MET A 264 -3.21 -80.31 8.56
CA MET A 264 -2.41 -79.25 7.91
C MET A 264 -2.31 -78.01 8.81
N THR A 265 -3.42 -77.64 9.47
CA THR A 265 -3.44 -76.51 10.42
C THR A 265 -2.49 -76.75 11.59
N LEU A 266 -2.49 -77.96 12.16
CA LEU A 266 -1.58 -78.36 13.23
C LEU A 266 -0.11 -78.40 12.76
N ALA A 267 0.15 -78.88 11.54
CA ALA A 267 1.51 -78.92 10.98
C ALA A 267 2.08 -77.52 10.73
N ILE A 268 1.28 -76.63 10.13
CA ILE A 268 1.60 -75.21 9.92
C ILE A 268 1.84 -74.50 11.25
N TYR A 269 1.01 -74.78 12.27
CA TYR A 269 1.21 -74.27 13.63
C TYR A 269 2.51 -74.80 14.27
N GLY A 270 2.86 -76.06 14.01
CA GLY A 270 4.11 -76.71 14.43
C GLY A 270 5.37 -76.24 13.68
N GLY A 271 5.24 -75.36 12.68
CA GLY A 271 6.37 -74.79 11.93
C GLY A 271 6.71 -75.50 10.63
N LYS A 272 5.89 -76.47 10.19
CA LYS A 272 6.08 -77.14 8.91
C LYS A 272 5.85 -76.14 7.75
N ARG A 273 6.81 -76.10 6.83
CA ARG A 273 6.78 -75.32 5.58
C ARG A 273 7.25 -76.17 4.41
N GLU A 274 7.04 -75.64 3.22
CA GLU A 274 7.45 -76.19 1.95
C GLU A 274 8.98 -76.25 1.82
N GLU A 275 9.47 -77.24 1.06
CA GLU A 275 10.89 -77.39 0.75
C GLU A 275 11.33 -76.33 -0.29
N ILE A 276 12.61 -75.99 -0.28
CA ILE A 276 13.19 -75.07 -1.27
C ILE A 276 13.36 -75.86 -2.57
N ILE A 277 12.80 -75.35 -3.67
CA ILE A 277 12.92 -76.00 -4.98
C ILE A 277 14.27 -75.67 -5.60
N ASP A 278 14.96 -76.71 -6.11
CA ASP A 278 16.24 -76.61 -6.82
C ASP A 278 16.17 -75.56 -7.95
N GLY A 279 17.19 -74.70 -8.01
CA GLY A 279 17.25 -73.57 -8.94
C GLY A 279 16.66 -72.26 -8.41
N THR A 280 16.14 -72.22 -7.18
CA THR A 280 15.75 -70.98 -6.49
C THR A 280 16.98 -70.23 -5.96
N PRO A 281 17.20 -68.94 -6.33
CA PRO A 281 18.29 -68.12 -5.82
C PRO A 281 18.27 -68.04 -4.30
N ILE A 282 19.44 -68.22 -3.68
CA ILE A 282 19.54 -68.38 -2.23
C ILE A 282 19.12 -67.11 -1.46
N GLU A 283 19.36 -65.93 -2.04
CA GLU A 283 18.92 -64.65 -1.48
C GLU A 283 17.39 -64.52 -1.51
N TYR A 284 16.75 -65.03 -2.56
CA TYR A 284 15.29 -65.03 -2.70
C TYR A 284 14.63 -66.05 -1.75
N SER A 285 15.20 -67.25 -1.62
CA SER A 285 14.69 -68.26 -0.68
C SER A 285 14.86 -67.85 0.78
N ASN A 286 16.00 -67.26 1.12
CA ASN A 286 16.23 -66.69 2.45
C ASN A 286 15.19 -65.60 2.79
N LEU A 287 14.76 -64.83 1.79
CA LEU A 287 13.80 -63.75 1.99
C LEU A 287 12.39 -64.28 2.30
N TYR A 288 11.83 -65.19 1.48
CA TYR A 288 10.52 -65.75 1.80
C TYR A 288 10.55 -66.61 3.08
N MET A 289 11.70 -67.21 3.41
CA MET A 289 11.88 -67.95 4.67
C MET A 289 11.83 -67.05 5.91
N LYS A 290 12.33 -65.82 5.80
CA LYS A 290 12.19 -64.80 6.86
C LYS A 290 10.74 -64.34 6.98
N CYS A 291 10.02 -64.23 5.86
CA CYS A 291 8.63 -63.79 5.85
C CYS A 291 7.69 -64.74 6.59
N TRP A 292 7.87 -66.05 6.46
CA TRP A 292 6.95 -67.04 7.05
C TRP A 292 7.38 -67.59 8.42
N LYS A 293 8.22 -66.87 9.19
CA LYS A 293 8.62 -67.25 10.56
C LYS A 293 7.41 -67.37 11.50
N GLN A 294 7.48 -68.27 12.48
CA GLN A 294 6.34 -68.55 13.38
C GLN A 294 5.98 -67.36 14.28
N LYS A 295 6.96 -66.57 14.74
CA LYS A 295 6.68 -65.35 15.49
C LYS A 295 6.58 -64.15 14.54
N PRO A 296 5.49 -63.37 14.56
CA PRO A 296 5.34 -62.16 13.76
C PRO A 296 6.48 -61.14 13.92
N ASP A 297 7.06 -61.02 15.12
CA ASP A 297 8.12 -60.05 15.40
C ASP A 297 9.46 -60.44 14.75
N GLU A 298 9.63 -61.70 14.38
CA GLU A 298 10.81 -62.20 13.65
C GLU A 298 10.67 -62.00 12.13
N ARG A 299 9.50 -61.57 11.66
CA ARG A 299 9.23 -61.31 10.24
C ARG A 299 9.66 -59.88 9.89
N PRO A 300 10.18 -59.63 8.67
CA PRO A 300 10.49 -58.28 8.22
C PRO A 300 9.23 -57.43 8.05
N ASP A 301 9.37 -56.12 7.84
CA ASP A 301 8.27 -55.28 7.34
C ASP A 301 8.30 -55.21 5.80
N ALA A 302 7.23 -54.71 5.21
CA ALA A 302 7.08 -54.66 3.75
C ALA A 302 8.11 -53.73 3.08
N ARG A 303 8.49 -52.61 3.72
CA ARG A 303 9.50 -51.67 3.20
C ARG A 303 10.87 -52.33 3.12
N TYR A 304 11.23 -53.11 4.15
CA TYR A 304 12.43 -53.93 4.14
C TYR A 304 12.43 -54.95 2.99
N LEU A 305 11.31 -55.61 2.72
CA LEU A 305 11.20 -56.54 1.58
C LEU A 305 11.44 -55.85 0.23
N VAL A 306 10.84 -54.67 0.02
CA VAL A 306 11.04 -53.86 -1.18
C VAL A 306 12.50 -53.48 -1.34
N SER A 307 13.15 -53.03 -0.26
CA SER A 307 14.58 -52.66 -0.28
C SER A 307 15.47 -53.83 -0.68
N ILE A 308 15.25 -55.02 -0.10
CA ILE A 308 16.07 -56.21 -0.41
C ILE A 308 15.79 -56.71 -1.83
N LEU A 309 14.53 -56.77 -2.27
CA LEU A 309 14.19 -57.20 -3.64
C LEU A 309 14.74 -56.25 -4.71
N ASN A 310 14.71 -54.93 -4.47
CA ASN A 310 15.35 -53.94 -5.33
C ASN A 310 16.87 -54.14 -5.39
N SER A 311 17.50 -54.42 -4.25
CA SER A 311 18.94 -54.69 -4.18
C SER A 311 19.31 -55.94 -4.98
N ILE A 312 18.53 -57.03 -4.84
CA ILE A 312 18.75 -58.27 -5.61
C ILE A 312 18.52 -58.03 -7.13
N SER A 313 17.50 -57.24 -7.50
CA SER A 313 17.21 -56.89 -8.89
C SER A 313 18.37 -56.12 -9.55
N LYS A 314 18.91 -55.11 -8.86
CA LYS A 314 20.06 -54.32 -9.33
C LYS A 314 21.32 -55.17 -9.49
N VAL A 315 21.58 -56.08 -8.56
CA VAL A 315 22.72 -57.02 -8.64
C VAL A 315 22.58 -57.98 -9.83
N LYS A 316 21.35 -58.43 -10.15
CA LYS A 316 21.10 -59.33 -11.30
C LYS A 316 21.08 -58.65 -12.65
N GLU A 317 20.67 -57.38 -12.75
CA GLU A 317 20.78 -56.63 -14.01
C GLU A 317 22.25 -56.44 -14.41
N LYS A 318 23.15 -56.18 -13.44
CA LYS A 318 24.61 -56.22 -13.64
C LYS A 318 25.07 -57.61 -14.14
N TYR A 319 24.51 -58.70 -13.61
CA TYR A 319 24.89 -60.10 -13.92
C TYR A 319 24.41 -60.60 -15.31
N ILE A 320 23.24 -60.19 -15.78
CA ILE A 320 22.70 -60.59 -17.11
C ILE A 320 23.42 -59.85 -18.25
N GLU A 321 23.87 -58.62 -17.99
CA GLU A 321 24.71 -57.85 -18.91
C GLU A 321 26.11 -58.46 -19.01
N LEU A 322 26.65 -58.99 -17.90
CA LEU A 322 27.86 -59.81 -17.84
C LEU A 322 27.74 -61.15 -18.62
N GLU A 323 26.63 -61.88 -18.51
CA GLU A 323 26.43 -63.16 -19.25
C GLU A 323 26.31 -62.97 -20.77
N LYS A 324 25.73 -61.85 -21.23
CA LYS A 324 25.66 -61.52 -22.67
C LYS A 324 27.04 -61.14 -23.24
N ASN A 325 27.87 -60.48 -22.43
CA ASN A 325 29.21 -60.07 -22.85
C ASN A 325 30.22 -61.23 -22.82
N VAL A 326 30.01 -62.25 -21.97
CA VAL A 326 30.87 -63.45 -21.91
C VAL A 326 30.59 -64.45 -23.04
N ARG A 327 29.39 -64.48 -23.64
CA ARG A 327 29.08 -65.40 -24.76
C ARG A 327 29.62 -64.97 -26.12
N HIS A 328 30.23 -63.79 -26.25
CA HIS A 328 30.80 -63.30 -27.52
C HIS A 328 32.33 -63.44 -27.64
N THR A 329 33.02 -63.89 -26.58
CA THR A 329 34.47 -64.19 -26.55
C THR A 329 34.65 -65.33 -25.54
N GLU A 330 34.78 -66.62 -25.86
CA GLU A 330 35.67 -67.30 -26.79
C GLU A 330 35.14 -68.72 -27.07
N ILE A 331 35.47 -69.26 -28.25
CA ILE A 331 35.50 -70.70 -28.55
C ILE A 331 36.99 -71.11 -28.52
N ILE A 332 37.27 -72.35 -28.07
CA ILE A 332 38.56 -73.13 -28.15
C ILE A 332 39.55 -72.81 -27.01
N SER A 333 40.15 -73.72 -26.23
CA SER A 333 40.07 -75.17 -25.96
C SER A 333 41.01 -75.47 -24.77
N ASP A 334 40.55 -76.19 -23.75
CA ASP A 334 41.19 -77.40 -23.20
C ASP A 334 40.71 -77.73 -21.78
N ASN A 335 40.57 -79.04 -21.57
CA ASN A 335 40.07 -79.67 -20.37
C ASN A 335 41.00 -79.48 -19.16
N SER A 336 40.49 -78.77 -18.14
CA SER A 336 40.65 -79.22 -16.76
C SER A 336 39.40 -78.86 -15.96
N THR A 337 38.53 -79.85 -15.78
CA THR A 337 37.46 -79.85 -14.78
C THR A 337 38.06 -79.59 -13.40
N ILE A 338 37.85 -78.38 -12.87
CA ILE A 338 37.91 -78.14 -11.42
C ILE A 338 36.47 -78.18 -10.92
N SER A 339 36.10 -79.31 -10.32
CA SER A 339 34.95 -79.36 -9.43
C SER A 339 35.26 -78.52 -8.19
N MET A 340 34.52 -77.45 -7.94
CA MET A 340 34.40 -76.89 -6.59
C MET A 340 32.93 -76.87 -6.18
N SER A 341 32.52 -77.99 -5.61
CA SER A 341 31.42 -78.06 -4.66
C SER A 341 31.86 -77.36 -3.36
N GLY A 342 31.33 -76.17 -3.09
CA GLY A 342 31.54 -75.47 -1.83
C GLY A 342 31.02 -74.03 -1.89
N ASN A 343 30.12 -73.68 -0.96
CA ASN A 343 29.64 -72.31 -0.75
C ASN A 343 30.83 -71.34 -0.57
N ILE A 344 31.06 -70.46 -1.55
CA ILE A 344 31.99 -69.31 -1.44
C ILE A 344 31.14 -68.04 -1.38
N SER A 345 31.42 -67.14 -0.42
CA SER A 345 30.74 -65.83 -0.39
C SER A 345 31.16 -64.97 -1.60
N THR A 346 30.25 -64.15 -2.13
CA THR A 346 30.51 -63.28 -3.30
C THR A 346 31.75 -62.42 -3.12
N ALA A 347 31.99 -61.93 -1.89
CA ALA A 347 33.19 -61.19 -1.52
C ALA A 347 34.48 -62.02 -1.63
N HIS A 348 34.46 -63.29 -1.19
CA HIS A 348 35.63 -64.17 -1.28
C HIS A 348 35.92 -64.62 -2.72
N TRP A 349 34.88 -64.79 -3.55
CA TRP A 349 35.05 -65.05 -4.99
C TRP A 349 35.60 -63.83 -5.74
N LEU A 350 35.08 -62.62 -5.47
CA LEU A 350 35.60 -61.37 -6.03
C LEU A 350 37.06 -61.15 -5.64
N GLN A 351 37.41 -61.43 -4.38
CA GLN A 351 38.78 -61.32 -3.90
C GLN A 351 39.72 -62.29 -4.64
N LEU A 352 39.34 -63.55 -4.80
CA LEU A 352 40.13 -64.53 -5.54
C LEU A 352 40.33 -64.13 -7.02
N MET A 353 39.28 -63.64 -7.68
CA MET A 353 39.33 -63.23 -9.09
C MET A 353 40.11 -61.92 -9.27
N ALA A 354 40.00 -60.98 -8.32
CA ALA A 354 40.75 -59.73 -8.32
C ALA A 354 42.25 -59.96 -8.08
N GLU A 355 42.61 -60.88 -7.18
CA GLU A 355 43.98 -61.32 -6.93
C GLU A 355 44.58 -62.06 -8.15
N ASN A 356 43.76 -62.79 -8.91
CA ASN A 356 44.15 -63.40 -10.19
C ASN A 356 44.22 -62.41 -11.37
N GLY A 357 44.09 -61.10 -11.12
CA GLY A 357 44.30 -60.06 -12.12
C GLY A 357 43.08 -59.67 -12.95
N ASN A 358 41.87 -60.19 -12.67
CA ASN A 358 40.69 -59.83 -13.46
C ASN A 358 40.26 -58.37 -13.19
N LYS A 359 40.39 -57.49 -14.20
CA LYS A 359 40.10 -56.05 -14.08
C LYS A 359 38.68 -55.70 -13.62
N ILE A 360 37.67 -56.46 -14.03
CA ILE A 360 36.27 -56.23 -13.60
C ILE A 360 36.08 -56.63 -12.14
N ALA A 361 36.67 -57.76 -11.73
CA ALA A 361 36.64 -58.20 -10.33
C ALA A 361 37.39 -57.22 -9.42
N GLN A 362 38.52 -56.67 -9.86
CA GLN A 362 39.27 -55.62 -9.13
C GLN A 362 38.43 -54.35 -8.95
N TYR A 363 37.76 -53.87 -10.00
CA TYR A 363 36.85 -52.73 -9.90
C TYR A 363 35.69 -53.00 -8.91
N ASN A 364 35.00 -54.12 -9.06
CA ASN A 364 33.87 -54.46 -8.19
C ASN A 364 34.31 -54.66 -6.72
N LEU A 365 35.53 -55.17 -6.50
CA LEU A 365 36.10 -55.26 -5.15
C LEU A 365 36.43 -53.88 -4.58
N GLY A 366 36.88 -52.94 -5.43
CA GLY A 366 36.99 -51.53 -5.09
C GLY A 366 35.66 -50.93 -4.65
N GLU A 367 34.57 -51.17 -5.39
CA GLU A 367 33.21 -50.75 -5.02
C GLU A 367 32.79 -51.34 -3.67
N CYS A 368 33.05 -52.63 -3.44
CA CYS A 368 32.75 -53.26 -2.15
C CYS A 368 33.46 -52.57 -0.98
N TYR A 369 34.73 -52.18 -1.14
CA TYR A 369 35.48 -51.44 -0.12
C TYR A 369 35.02 -49.97 0.00
N GLU A 370 34.58 -49.32 -1.07
CA GLU A 370 34.07 -47.95 -1.03
C GLU A 370 32.75 -47.83 -0.26
N TYR A 371 31.81 -48.75 -0.52
CA TYR A 371 30.45 -48.72 0.03
C TYR A 371 30.24 -49.61 1.26
N GLY A 372 31.17 -50.53 1.54
CA GLY A 372 31.04 -51.50 2.63
C GLY A 372 30.10 -52.67 2.31
N ASP A 373 29.97 -53.01 1.02
CA ASP A 373 29.05 -54.05 0.53
C ASP A 373 29.62 -55.46 0.72
N GLY A 374 29.36 -56.04 1.88
CA GLY A 374 29.80 -57.40 2.24
C GLY A 374 31.26 -57.49 2.73
N ILE A 375 31.97 -56.37 2.79
CA ILE A 375 33.30 -56.18 3.39
C ILE A 375 33.29 -54.86 4.19
N GLU A 376 34.14 -54.69 5.19
CA GLU A 376 34.28 -53.42 5.92
C GLU A 376 34.74 -52.30 4.97
N LYS A 377 34.09 -51.13 5.07
CA LYS A 377 34.43 -49.94 4.26
C LYS A 377 35.88 -49.52 4.50
N ASP A 378 36.66 -49.38 3.42
CA ASP A 378 38.07 -48.99 3.45
C ASP A 378 38.43 -48.23 2.17
N GLU A 379 38.51 -46.91 2.26
CA GLU A 379 38.75 -46.04 1.10
C GLU A 379 40.15 -46.20 0.51
N ILE A 380 41.15 -46.57 1.32
CA ILE A 380 42.52 -46.81 0.83
C ILE A 380 42.55 -48.09 0.01
N LYS A 381 41.93 -49.17 0.49
CA LYS A 381 41.83 -50.41 -0.29
C LYS A 381 40.96 -50.23 -1.54
N ALA A 382 39.88 -49.45 -1.46
CA ALA A 382 39.08 -49.11 -2.64
C ALA A 382 39.94 -48.43 -3.70
N PHE A 383 40.73 -47.42 -3.29
CA PHE A 383 41.68 -46.73 -4.17
C PHE A 383 42.69 -47.69 -4.81
N GLU A 384 43.35 -48.55 -4.02
CA GLU A 384 44.34 -49.52 -4.53
C GLU A 384 43.75 -50.49 -5.56
N TRP A 385 42.51 -50.94 -5.37
CA TRP A 385 41.84 -51.85 -6.30
C TRP A 385 41.35 -51.15 -7.56
N TYR A 386 40.85 -49.91 -7.46
CA TYR A 386 40.56 -49.09 -8.62
C TYR A 386 41.81 -48.76 -9.43
N GLU A 387 42.95 -48.50 -8.78
CA GLU A 387 44.23 -48.26 -9.44
C GLU A 387 44.67 -49.47 -10.27
N LYS A 388 44.68 -50.67 -9.67
CA LYS A 388 45.00 -51.92 -10.38
C LYS A 388 44.07 -52.20 -11.57
N SER A 389 42.79 -51.88 -11.45
CA SER A 389 41.83 -52.07 -12.54
C SER A 389 42.00 -51.02 -13.64
N ALA A 390 42.24 -49.76 -13.28
CA ALA A 390 42.45 -48.64 -14.20
C ALA A 390 43.74 -48.79 -15.03
N GLU A 391 44.80 -49.34 -14.44
CA GLU A 391 46.06 -49.67 -15.11
C GLU A 391 45.90 -50.74 -16.20
N GLN A 392 44.83 -51.56 -16.14
CA GLN A 392 44.47 -52.54 -17.16
C GLN A 392 43.52 -51.99 -18.24
N ASP A 393 43.53 -50.67 -18.42
CA ASP A 393 42.67 -49.93 -19.34
C ASP A 393 41.18 -50.25 -19.19
N PHE A 394 40.69 -50.41 -17.94
CA PHE A 394 39.26 -50.45 -17.66
C PHE A 394 38.73 -49.04 -17.44
N ASP A 395 37.98 -48.52 -18.41
CA ASP A 395 37.54 -47.12 -18.51
C ASP A 395 36.68 -46.67 -17.31
N ILE A 396 35.82 -47.55 -16.78
CA ILE A 396 35.01 -47.27 -15.59
C ILE A 396 35.91 -47.08 -14.35
N ALA A 397 36.92 -47.93 -14.17
CA ALA A 397 37.89 -47.78 -13.09
C ALA A 397 38.77 -46.54 -13.27
N GLN A 398 39.16 -46.20 -14.51
CA GLN A 398 39.89 -44.96 -14.80
C GLN A 398 39.07 -43.72 -14.43
N CYS A 399 37.77 -43.70 -14.78
CA CYS A 399 36.88 -42.62 -14.37
C CYS A 399 36.76 -42.53 -12.84
N GLN A 400 36.56 -43.67 -12.16
CA GLN A 400 36.43 -43.72 -10.70
C GLN A 400 37.73 -43.29 -9.99
N LEU A 401 38.88 -43.70 -10.51
CA LEU A 401 40.18 -43.29 -10.00
C LEU A 401 40.41 -41.78 -10.19
N GLY A 402 39.96 -41.22 -11.32
CA GLY A 402 39.94 -39.77 -11.54
C GLY A 402 39.13 -39.03 -10.47
N TYR A 403 37.95 -39.57 -10.11
CA TYR A 403 37.10 -39.05 -9.04
C TYR A 403 37.76 -39.14 -7.65
N PHE A 404 38.45 -40.24 -7.36
CA PHE A 404 39.18 -40.42 -6.10
C PHE A 404 40.33 -39.41 -5.96
N TYR A 405 41.10 -39.18 -7.03
CA TYR A 405 42.15 -38.16 -7.05
C TYR A 405 41.60 -36.74 -6.96
N LYS A 406 40.44 -36.44 -7.58
CA LYS A 406 39.81 -35.11 -7.50
C LYS A 406 39.38 -34.77 -6.07
N ASN A 407 38.79 -35.74 -5.37
CA ASN A 407 38.20 -35.53 -4.05
C ASN A 407 39.12 -35.94 -2.88
N GLY A 408 40.26 -36.57 -3.14
CA GLY A 408 41.17 -37.06 -2.10
C GLY A 408 40.61 -38.23 -1.29
N ILE A 409 39.87 -39.13 -1.95
CA ILE A 409 39.29 -40.34 -1.31
C ILE A 409 40.34 -41.44 -1.36
N GLY A 410 40.72 -41.99 -0.22
CA GLY A 410 41.77 -43.02 -0.13
C GLY A 410 43.19 -42.57 -0.55
N THR A 411 43.35 -41.31 -0.98
CA THR A 411 44.61 -40.71 -1.45
C THR A 411 44.61 -39.19 -1.22
N LYS A 412 45.69 -38.48 -1.57
CA LYS A 412 45.72 -37.00 -1.52
C LYS A 412 45.09 -36.42 -2.78
N ILE A 413 44.45 -35.24 -2.65
CA ILE A 413 43.93 -34.49 -3.81
C ILE A 413 45.05 -34.23 -4.81
N ASP A 414 44.86 -34.68 -6.05
CA ASP A 414 45.78 -34.46 -7.18
C ASP A 414 44.97 -34.26 -8.46
N LEU A 415 44.64 -32.99 -8.75
CA LEU A 415 43.81 -32.62 -9.89
C LEU A 415 44.47 -32.95 -11.24
N LYS A 416 45.81 -32.96 -11.31
CA LYS A 416 46.52 -33.32 -12.54
C LYS A 416 46.38 -34.79 -12.85
N LYS A 417 46.50 -35.66 -11.84
CA LYS A 417 46.22 -37.09 -11.99
C LYS A 417 44.74 -37.37 -12.24
N ALA A 418 43.84 -36.61 -11.61
CA ALA A 418 42.41 -36.73 -11.87
C ALA A 418 42.08 -36.51 -13.35
N ILE A 419 42.58 -35.41 -13.93
CA ILE A 419 42.41 -35.11 -15.36
C ILE A 419 43.10 -36.14 -16.24
N TYR A 420 44.30 -36.59 -15.88
CA TYR A 420 44.98 -37.63 -16.65
C TYR A 420 44.10 -38.88 -16.80
N TRP A 421 43.52 -39.36 -15.70
CA TRP A 421 42.65 -40.54 -15.71
C TRP A 421 41.28 -40.28 -16.34
N TYR A 422 40.68 -39.11 -16.13
CA TYR A 422 39.47 -38.71 -16.85
C TYR A 422 39.70 -38.62 -18.34
N ASN A 423 40.81 -38.04 -18.80
CA ASN A 423 41.14 -37.94 -20.23
C ASN A 423 41.34 -39.32 -20.86
N LYS A 424 42.09 -40.22 -20.19
CA LYS A 424 42.24 -41.62 -20.60
C LYS A 424 40.89 -42.33 -20.76
N ALA A 425 40.00 -42.22 -19.78
CA ALA A 425 38.67 -42.83 -19.82
C ALA A 425 37.77 -42.17 -20.89
N ALA A 426 37.83 -40.84 -21.01
CA ALA A 426 37.04 -40.06 -21.95
C ALA A 426 37.39 -40.33 -23.41
N GLU A 427 38.68 -40.51 -23.72
CA GLU A 427 39.19 -40.94 -25.04
C GLU A 427 38.72 -42.35 -25.39
N ASN A 428 38.56 -43.23 -24.40
CA ASN A 428 37.98 -44.57 -24.55
C ASN A 428 36.44 -44.57 -24.65
N GLY A 429 35.80 -43.39 -24.68
CA GLY A 429 34.36 -43.25 -24.88
C GLY A 429 33.53 -43.20 -23.60
N ASN A 430 34.13 -43.25 -22.41
CA ASN A 430 33.37 -43.23 -21.15
C ASN A 430 32.64 -41.90 -20.96
N LYS A 431 31.30 -41.91 -21.05
CA LYS A 431 30.47 -40.69 -20.98
C LYS A 431 30.59 -39.93 -19.66
N VAL A 432 30.74 -40.63 -18.53
CA VAL A 432 30.87 -40.00 -17.20
C VAL A 432 32.23 -39.30 -17.07
N ALA A 433 33.29 -39.92 -17.61
CA ALA A 433 34.60 -39.29 -17.67
C ALA A 433 34.62 -38.07 -18.61
N GLN A 434 33.94 -38.14 -19.76
CA GLN A 434 33.78 -36.99 -20.66
C GLN A 434 33.06 -35.82 -19.97
N TYR A 435 31.98 -36.10 -19.23
CA TYR A 435 31.28 -35.09 -18.44
C TYR A 435 32.19 -34.47 -17.37
N ASN A 436 32.87 -35.30 -16.57
CA ASN A 436 33.78 -34.84 -15.52
C ASN A 436 34.97 -34.03 -16.07
N LEU A 437 35.49 -34.43 -17.23
CA LEU A 437 36.55 -33.69 -17.92
C LEU A 437 36.04 -32.35 -18.45
N GLY A 438 34.82 -32.30 -19.00
CA GLY A 438 34.15 -31.06 -19.39
C GLY A 438 34.05 -30.08 -18.23
N ARG A 439 33.59 -30.57 -17.06
CA ARG A 439 33.55 -29.79 -15.82
C ARG A 439 34.91 -29.29 -15.36
N CYS A 440 35.97 -30.09 -15.50
CA CYS A 440 37.32 -29.64 -15.17
C CYS A 440 37.76 -28.45 -16.05
N TYR A 441 37.42 -28.45 -17.35
CA TYR A 441 37.68 -27.31 -18.23
C TYR A 441 36.76 -26.10 -17.96
N GLU A 442 35.53 -26.33 -17.50
CA GLU A 442 34.59 -25.26 -17.12
C GLU A 442 35.06 -24.52 -15.85
N ASP A 443 35.42 -25.28 -14.82
CA ASP A 443 35.80 -24.79 -13.49
C ASP A 443 37.29 -24.37 -13.42
N GLY A 444 38.12 -24.84 -14.35
CA GLY A 444 39.58 -24.66 -14.29
C GLY A 444 40.26 -25.58 -13.26
N ASP A 445 39.64 -26.72 -12.95
CA ASP A 445 40.13 -27.68 -11.96
C ASP A 445 41.30 -28.48 -12.53
N GLY A 446 42.53 -28.05 -12.25
CA GLY A 446 43.78 -28.74 -12.65
C GLY A 446 44.18 -28.57 -14.12
N VAL A 447 43.37 -27.87 -14.91
CA VAL A 447 43.65 -27.34 -16.26
C VAL A 447 43.29 -25.85 -16.29
N GLU A 448 43.78 -25.12 -17.30
CA GLU A 448 43.29 -23.77 -17.55
C GLU A 448 41.82 -23.81 -18.00
N LYS A 449 41.01 -22.87 -17.51
CA LYS A 449 39.61 -22.75 -17.89
C LYS A 449 39.48 -22.54 -19.40
N ASP A 450 38.69 -23.38 -20.06
CA ASP A 450 38.52 -23.40 -21.52
C ASP A 450 37.08 -23.78 -21.86
N GLU A 451 36.24 -22.78 -22.13
CA GLU A 451 34.82 -22.96 -22.36
C GLU A 451 34.52 -23.73 -23.65
N ALA A 452 35.38 -23.61 -24.67
CA ALA A 452 35.22 -24.35 -25.92
C ALA A 452 35.50 -25.84 -25.73
N LYS A 453 36.55 -26.20 -24.99
CA LYS A 453 36.81 -27.60 -24.63
C LYS A 453 35.77 -28.17 -23.68
N ALA A 454 35.31 -27.38 -22.72
CA ALA A 454 34.22 -27.79 -21.84
C ALA A 454 32.98 -28.14 -22.68
N PHE A 455 32.60 -27.27 -23.62
CA PHE A 455 31.49 -27.50 -24.54
C PHE A 455 31.67 -28.79 -25.36
N GLU A 456 32.84 -29.00 -25.96
CA GLU A 456 33.11 -30.19 -26.76
C GLU A 456 32.97 -31.50 -25.96
N TRP A 457 33.48 -31.54 -24.73
CA TRP A 457 33.41 -32.72 -23.87
C TRP A 457 32.00 -32.96 -23.32
N HIS A 458 31.30 -31.91 -22.89
CA HIS A 458 29.89 -31.99 -22.52
C HIS A 458 29.03 -32.47 -23.69
N LYS A 459 29.30 -31.99 -24.91
CA LYS A 459 28.59 -32.43 -26.11
C LYS A 459 28.78 -33.92 -26.39
N LYS A 460 30.03 -34.42 -26.36
CA LYS A 460 30.32 -35.85 -26.54
C LYS A 460 29.61 -36.72 -25.50
N SER A 461 29.57 -36.29 -24.24
CA SER A 461 28.87 -37.02 -23.17
C SER A 461 27.34 -36.97 -23.33
N ALA A 462 26.78 -35.80 -23.66
CA ALA A 462 25.35 -35.58 -23.85
C ALA A 462 24.78 -36.39 -25.02
N GLU A 463 25.52 -36.49 -26.13
CA GLU A 463 25.19 -37.31 -27.30
C GLU A 463 25.11 -38.81 -26.96
N GLN A 464 25.82 -39.26 -25.93
CA GLN A 464 25.77 -40.63 -25.40
C GLN A 464 24.65 -40.85 -24.36
N GLY A 465 23.79 -39.86 -24.12
CA GLY A 465 22.65 -40.00 -23.22
C GLY A 465 22.99 -39.78 -21.74
N ASP A 466 24.05 -39.03 -21.42
CA ASP A 466 24.30 -38.55 -20.05
C ASP A 466 23.41 -37.33 -19.76
N ASP A 467 22.51 -37.44 -18.76
CA ASP A 467 21.50 -36.41 -18.49
C ASP A 467 22.07 -35.15 -17.85
N ASP A 468 23.12 -35.28 -17.02
CA ASP A 468 23.85 -34.13 -16.46
C ASP A 468 24.60 -33.36 -17.56
N ALA A 469 25.23 -34.07 -18.51
CA ALA A 469 25.85 -33.44 -19.66
C ALA A 469 24.82 -32.81 -20.62
N GLN A 470 23.67 -33.45 -20.84
CA GLN A 470 22.56 -32.87 -21.62
C GLN A 470 22.03 -31.59 -20.98
N ASN A 471 21.85 -31.58 -19.66
CA ASN A 471 21.47 -30.39 -18.92
C ASN A 471 22.51 -29.27 -19.05
N SER A 472 23.79 -29.61 -18.90
CA SER A 472 24.90 -28.67 -19.04
C SER A 472 24.93 -28.09 -20.45
N LEU A 473 24.76 -28.92 -21.48
CA LEU A 473 24.73 -28.48 -22.86
C LEU A 473 23.54 -27.54 -23.15
N GLY A 474 22.39 -27.78 -22.52
CA GLY A 474 21.26 -26.86 -22.51
C GLY A 474 21.66 -25.48 -21.98
N CYS A 475 22.35 -25.43 -20.84
CA CYS A 475 22.86 -24.17 -20.26
C CYS A 475 23.89 -23.47 -21.16
N PHE A 476 24.74 -24.23 -21.85
CA PHE A 476 25.76 -23.67 -22.73
C PHE A 476 25.13 -22.96 -23.93
N TYR A 477 24.11 -23.56 -24.55
CA TYR A 477 23.35 -22.91 -25.61
C TYR A 477 22.45 -21.76 -25.11
N GLU A 478 21.89 -21.85 -23.90
CA GLU A 478 21.07 -20.75 -23.31
C GLU A 478 21.91 -19.48 -23.11
N ASN A 479 23.17 -19.64 -22.66
CA ASN A 479 24.03 -18.53 -22.24
C ASN A 479 25.16 -18.20 -23.22
N GLY A 480 25.38 -19.02 -24.26
CA GLY A 480 26.47 -18.85 -25.23
C GLY A 480 27.86 -19.15 -24.64
N ILE A 481 27.98 -20.18 -23.79
CA ILE A 481 29.23 -20.58 -23.16
C ILE A 481 29.95 -21.54 -24.10
N GLY A 482 31.14 -21.18 -24.60
CA GLY A 482 31.90 -22.01 -25.54
C GLY A 482 31.22 -22.27 -26.90
N THR A 483 30.06 -21.67 -27.14
CA THR A 483 29.23 -21.78 -28.36
C THR A 483 28.39 -20.50 -28.54
N GLU A 484 27.75 -20.32 -29.69
CA GLU A 484 26.75 -19.26 -29.87
C GLU A 484 25.46 -19.57 -29.09
N LYS A 485 24.76 -18.51 -28.65
CA LYS A 485 23.48 -18.62 -27.96
C LYS A 485 22.40 -19.13 -28.91
N ASP A 486 21.75 -20.23 -28.55
CA ASP A 486 20.69 -20.88 -29.33
C ASP A 486 19.59 -21.43 -28.39
N PRO A 487 18.49 -20.68 -28.18
CA PRO A 487 17.40 -21.10 -27.29
C PRO A 487 16.71 -22.40 -27.74
N ASP A 488 16.64 -22.67 -29.04
CA ASP A 488 15.95 -23.86 -29.56
C ASP A 488 16.77 -25.12 -29.28
N LEU A 489 18.09 -25.06 -29.50
CA LEU A 489 19.00 -26.14 -29.11
C LEU A 489 19.07 -26.30 -27.58
N ALA A 490 19.03 -25.20 -26.83
CA ALA A 490 18.98 -25.26 -25.37
C ALA A 490 17.74 -26.05 -24.91
N SER A 491 16.56 -25.70 -25.45
CA SER A 491 15.29 -26.39 -25.14
C SER A 491 15.33 -27.87 -25.54
N TYR A 492 15.91 -28.19 -26.70
CA TYR A 492 16.08 -29.57 -27.16
C TYR A 492 16.90 -30.40 -26.17
N TRP A 493 18.02 -29.88 -25.70
CA TRP A 493 18.89 -30.59 -24.76
C TRP A 493 18.29 -30.67 -23.36
N TYR A 494 17.64 -29.60 -22.88
CA TYR A 494 16.85 -29.68 -21.65
C TYR A 494 15.74 -30.72 -21.73
N ASN A 495 15.06 -30.86 -22.88
CA ASN A 495 14.05 -31.90 -23.06
C ASN A 495 14.62 -33.32 -22.94
N LYS A 496 15.77 -33.57 -23.56
CA LYS A 496 16.47 -34.86 -23.43
C LYS A 496 16.80 -35.18 -21.97
N ALA A 497 17.36 -34.23 -21.23
CA ALA A 497 17.68 -34.40 -19.81
C ALA A 497 16.42 -34.55 -18.94
N ALA A 498 15.39 -33.74 -19.20
CA ALA A 498 14.15 -33.70 -18.42
C ALA A 498 13.34 -35.01 -18.51
N VAL A 499 13.33 -35.66 -19.68
CA VAL A 499 12.70 -36.98 -19.89
C VAL A 499 13.41 -38.06 -19.08
N ASN A 500 14.71 -37.93 -18.84
CA ASN A 500 15.49 -38.82 -17.98
C ASN A 500 15.37 -38.50 -16.48
N GLY A 501 14.59 -37.49 -16.11
CA GLY A 501 14.31 -37.15 -14.71
C GLY A 501 15.10 -35.96 -14.17
N ASN A 502 15.97 -35.31 -14.95
CA ASN A 502 16.76 -34.19 -14.46
C ASN A 502 15.87 -33.00 -14.03
N LYS A 503 15.80 -32.75 -12.72
CA LYS A 503 14.88 -31.76 -12.13
C LYS A 503 15.18 -30.30 -12.53
N PHE A 504 16.45 -29.96 -12.76
CA PHE A 504 16.82 -28.62 -13.22
C PHE A 504 16.38 -28.41 -14.68
N ALA A 505 16.63 -29.39 -15.54
CA ALA A 505 16.18 -29.36 -16.93
C ALA A 505 14.64 -29.28 -17.05
N GLN A 506 13.91 -30.01 -16.18
CA GLN A 506 12.45 -29.88 -16.08
C GLN A 506 12.02 -28.45 -15.68
N TYR A 507 12.67 -27.83 -14.69
CA TYR A 507 12.42 -26.44 -14.33
C TYR A 507 12.70 -25.48 -15.50
N LYS A 508 13.82 -25.67 -16.20
CA LYS A 508 14.21 -24.84 -17.36
C LYS A 508 13.25 -24.97 -18.53
N LEU A 509 12.71 -26.17 -18.79
CA LEU A 509 11.61 -26.32 -19.74
C LEU A 509 10.34 -25.61 -19.29
N GLY A 510 10.06 -25.59 -17.98
CA GLY A 510 8.99 -24.77 -17.42
C GLY A 510 9.16 -23.29 -17.74
N GLU A 511 10.35 -22.72 -17.51
CA GLU A 511 10.66 -21.33 -17.86
C GLU A 511 10.55 -21.06 -19.36
N PHE A 512 11.12 -21.94 -20.18
CA PHE A 512 11.06 -21.82 -21.65
C PHE A 512 9.61 -21.79 -22.14
N HIS A 513 8.76 -22.70 -21.65
CA HIS A 513 7.35 -22.71 -22.02
C HIS A 513 6.60 -21.49 -21.50
N GLN A 514 6.92 -20.98 -20.31
CA GLN A 514 6.25 -19.81 -19.74
C GLN A 514 6.58 -18.52 -20.49
N TYR A 515 7.86 -18.26 -20.78
CA TYR A 515 8.32 -16.95 -21.25
C TYR A 515 8.62 -16.88 -22.75
N GLU A 516 9.10 -17.98 -23.36
CA GLU A 516 9.47 -17.98 -24.78
C GLU A 516 8.34 -18.50 -25.67
N VAL A 517 7.57 -19.51 -25.19
CA VAL A 517 6.45 -20.11 -25.93
C VAL A 517 5.09 -19.56 -25.50
N GLU A 518 5.00 -18.99 -24.30
CA GLU A 518 3.76 -18.55 -23.65
C GLU A 518 2.71 -19.68 -23.49
N ASP A 519 3.17 -20.92 -23.26
CA ASP A 519 2.37 -22.12 -22.99
C ASP A 519 2.36 -22.43 -21.49
N GLU A 520 1.46 -21.76 -20.77
CA GLU A 520 1.33 -21.88 -19.32
C GLU A 520 0.96 -23.31 -18.86
N VAL A 521 0.24 -24.08 -19.68
CA VAL A 521 -0.19 -25.45 -19.33
C VAL A 521 1.03 -26.38 -19.30
N LYS A 522 1.88 -26.31 -20.34
CA LYS A 522 3.13 -27.08 -20.33
C LYS A 522 4.11 -26.58 -19.27
N ALA A 523 4.18 -25.27 -19.05
CA ALA A 523 5.00 -24.72 -17.99
C ALA A 523 4.61 -25.31 -16.62
N PHE A 524 3.30 -25.33 -16.32
CA PHE A 524 2.77 -25.92 -15.10
C PHE A 524 3.11 -27.41 -14.97
N GLU A 525 2.96 -28.20 -16.03
CA GLU A 525 3.30 -29.63 -16.02
C GLU A 525 4.78 -29.88 -15.70
N TRP A 526 5.68 -29.11 -16.32
CA TRP A 526 7.12 -29.25 -16.10
C TRP A 526 7.55 -28.77 -14.72
N TYR A 527 7.02 -27.64 -14.25
CA TYR A 527 7.24 -27.18 -12.87
C TYR A 527 6.74 -28.19 -11.85
N LYS A 528 5.59 -28.83 -12.10
CA LYS A 528 5.06 -29.87 -11.23
C LYS A 528 5.98 -31.08 -11.13
N ARG A 529 6.48 -31.60 -12.26
CA ARG A 529 7.43 -32.73 -12.27
C ARG A 529 8.71 -32.41 -11.51
N SER A 530 9.24 -31.20 -11.68
CA SER A 530 10.45 -30.75 -10.97
C SER A 530 10.20 -30.55 -9.47
N ALA A 531 9.06 -29.95 -9.10
CA ALA A 531 8.67 -29.68 -7.72
C ALA A 531 8.43 -30.96 -6.90
N GLU A 532 7.89 -32.01 -7.53
CA GLU A 532 7.68 -33.34 -6.94
C GLU A 532 9.01 -34.06 -6.64
N GLN A 533 10.11 -33.65 -7.27
CA GLN A 533 11.49 -34.12 -6.99
C GLN A 533 12.23 -33.24 -5.97
N ASP A 534 11.48 -32.50 -5.15
CA ASP A 534 11.98 -31.57 -4.13
C ASP A 534 12.95 -30.50 -4.67
N PHE A 535 12.71 -29.99 -5.89
CA PHE A 535 13.41 -28.81 -6.41
C PHE A 535 12.71 -27.52 -5.94
N ASP A 536 13.34 -26.82 -5.01
CA ASP A 536 12.76 -25.69 -4.26
C ASP A 536 12.35 -24.50 -5.15
N ILE A 537 13.10 -24.22 -6.22
CA ILE A 537 12.75 -23.15 -7.17
C ILE A 537 11.46 -23.51 -7.92
N ALA A 538 11.33 -24.75 -8.40
CA ALA A 538 10.10 -25.21 -9.06
C ALA A 538 8.92 -25.29 -8.09
N GLN A 539 9.14 -25.68 -6.83
CA GLN A 539 8.11 -25.61 -5.78
C GLN A 539 7.62 -24.17 -5.57
N CYS A 540 8.54 -23.19 -5.53
CA CYS A 540 8.17 -21.78 -5.43
C CYS A 540 7.33 -21.32 -6.64
N GLN A 541 7.74 -21.68 -7.87
CA GLN A 541 6.97 -21.34 -9.08
C GLN A 541 5.60 -22.01 -9.09
N LEU A 542 5.52 -23.28 -8.71
CA LEU A 542 4.25 -23.98 -8.64
C LEU A 542 3.31 -23.35 -7.59
N GLY A 543 3.85 -22.88 -6.47
CA GLY A 543 3.10 -22.08 -5.49
C GLY A 543 2.51 -20.80 -6.10
N TYR A 544 3.28 -20.10 -6.94
CA TYR A 544 2.85 -18.90 -7.65
C TYR A 544 1.73 -19.19 -8.67
N PHE A 545 1.82 -20.30 -9.41
CA PHE A 545 0.77 -20.72 -10.34
C PHE A 545 -0.56 -20.96 -9.62
N TYR A 546 -0.53 -21.68 -8.48
CA TYR A 546 -1.73 -21.92 -7.68
C TYR A 546 -2.30 -20.64 -7.02
N GLU A 547 -1.45 -19.72 -6.55
CA GLU A 547 -1.90 -18.46 -5.95
C GLU A 547 -2.70 -17.60 -6.93
N ASN A 548 -2.26 -17.58 -8.19
CA ASN A 548 -2.83 -16.74 -9.24
C ASN A 548 -3.86 -17.46 -10.10
N GLY A 549 -4.02 -18.78 -9.97
CA GLY A 549 -4.92 -19.58 -10.80
C GLY A 549 -4.47 -19.66 -12.26
N ILE A 550 -3.15 -19.76 -12.47
CA ILE A 550 -2.53 -19.89 -13.79
C ILE A 550 -2.62 -21.35 -14.21
N SER A 551 -3.25 -21.63 -15.35
CA SER A 551 -3.48 -22.99 -15.90
C SER A 551 -4.19 -24.01 -14.97
N SER A 552 -4.67 -23.57 -13.81
CA SER A 552 -5.40 -24.34 -12.81
C SER A 552 -6.36 -23.41 -12.06
N GLU A 553 -7.36 -23.95 -11.36
CA GLU A 553 -8.16 -23.11 -10.47
C GLU A 553 -7.29 -22.56 -9.32
N LYS A 554 -7.51 -21.28 -8.98
CA LYS A 554 -6.84 -20.62 -7.86
C LYS A 554 -7.01 -21.44 -6.57
N ASP A 555 -5.91 -21.89 -6.01
CA ASP A 555 -5.87 -22.77 -4.84
C ASP A 555 -4.80 -22.27 -3.84
N LEU A 556 -5.25 -21.43 -2.91
CA LEU A 556 -4.36 -20.80 -1.92
C LEU A 556 -3.79 -21.82 -0.91
N GLU A 557 -4.48 -22.94 -0.67
CA GLU A 557 -3.97 -23.98 0.23
C GLU A 557 -2.80 -24.72 -0.41
N LYS A 558 -2.91 -25.09 -1.69
CA LYS A 558 -1.77 -25.66 -2.45
C LYS A 558 -0.64 -24.66 -2.64
N ALA A 559 -0.95 -23.39 -2.87
CA ALA A 559 0.08 -22.34 -2.95
C ALA A 559 0.93 -22.31 -1.67
N ILE A 560 0.28 -22.26 -0.50
CA ILE A 560 0.98 -22.31 0.80
C ILE A 560 1.75 -23.60 0.98
N TYR A 561 1.18 -24.75 0.61
CA TYR A 561 1.86 -26.04 0.74
C TYR A 561 3.21 -26.02 0.01
N TRP A 562 3.22 -25.59 -1.25
CA TRP A 562 4.44 -25.53 -2.05
C TRP A 562 5.41 -24.44 -1.61
N TYR A 563 4.90 -23.26 -1.22
CA TYR A 563 5.75 -22.23 -0.60
C TYR A 563 6.38 -22.70 0.70
N THR A 564 5.66 -23.45 1.54
CA THR A 564 6.19 -23.99 2.80
C THR A 564 7.31 -24.97 2.53
N LYS A 565 7.12 -25.95 1.64
CA LYS A 565 8.16 -26.89 1.24
C LYS A 565 9.43 -26.19 0.72
N ALA A 566 9.27 -25.25 -0.20
CA ALA A 566 10.38 -24.49 -0.75
C ALA A 566 11.09 -23.63 0.32
N ALA A 567 10.31 -22.98 1.19
CA ALA A 567 10.83 -22.11 2.25
C ALA A 567 11.63 -22.88 3.31
N GLU A 568 11.18 -24.09 3.66
CA GLU A 568 11.87 -25.02 4.56
C GLU A 568 13.20 -25.52 3.97
N ASN A 569 13.26 -25.68 2.64
CA ASN A 569 14.49 -25.98 1.90
C ASN A 569 15.42 -24.76 1.71
N GLY A 570 15.07 -23.59 2.26
CA GLY A 570 15.91 -22.40 2.26
C GLY A 570 15.61 -21.38 1.15
N ASN A 571 14.62 -21.63 0.29
CA ASN A 571 14.34 -20.73 -0.84
C ASN A 571 13.87 -19.34 -0.37
N LYS A 572 14.70 -18.31 -0.57
CA LYS A 572 14.42 -16.94 -0.10
C LYS A 572 13.14 -16.33 -0.69
N VAL A 573 12.78 -16.64 -1.93
CA VAL A 573 11.56 -16.10 -2.58
C VAL A 573 10.33 -16.78 -1.98
N ALA A 574 10.37 -18.10 -1.79
CA ALA A 574 9.29 -18.82 -1.12
C ALA A 574 9.11 -18.40 0.34
N GLN A 575 10.20 -18.15 1.08
CA GLN A 575 10.13 -17.61 2.44
C GLN A 575 9.41 -16.25 2.46
N TYR A 576 9.69 -15.36 1.50
CA TYR A 576 8.98 -14.10 1.37
C TYR A 576 7.50 -14.29 1.02
N ASN A 577 7.19 -15.12 0.02
CA ASN A 577 5.80 -15.37 -0.39
C ASN A 577 4.98 -16.03 0.72
N LEU A 578 5.57 -16.97 1.47
CA LEU A 578 4.94 -17.55 2.66
C LEU A 578 4.69 -16.50 3.74
N GLY A 579 5.64 -15.57 3.95
CA GLY A 579 5.46 -14.40 4.80
C GLY A 579 4.24 -13.57 4.39
N LYS A 580 4.08 -13.29 3.08
CA LYS A 580 2.90 -12.57 2.54
C LYS A 580 1.60 -13.31 2.80
N CYS A 581 1.58 -14.62 2.56
CA CYS A 581 0.39 -15.43 2.83
C CYS A 581 -0.03 -15.36 4.30
N LEU A 582 0.92 -15.39 5.23
CA LEU A 582 0.67 -15.26 6.66
C LEU A 582 0.28 -13.84 7.09
N GLU A 583 0.83 -12.80 6.48
CA GLU A 583 0.49 -11.40 6.77
C GLU A 583 -0.96 -11.07 6.40
N TYR A 584 -1.38 -11.48 5.19
CA TYR A 584 -2.72 -11.18 4.68
C TYR A 584 -3.76 -12.25 5.02
N GLY A 585 -3.34 -13.44 5.46
CA GLY A 585 -4.23 -14.58 5.69
C GLY A 585 -4.74 -15.22 4.40
N ASN A 586 -3.92 -15.22 3.34
CA ASN A 586 -4.27 -15.82 2.05
C ASN A 586 -4.04 -17.33 2.11
N GLY A 587 -5.11 -18.15 2.19
CA GLY A 587 -4.99 -19.62 2.29
C GLY A 587 -4.60 -20.13 3.67
N THR A 588 -4.40 -19.24 4.65
CA THR A 588 -4.09 -19.59 6.04
C THR A 588 -4.65 -18.53 6.99
N LYS A 589 -4.62 -18.79 8.29
CA LYS A 589 -4.97 -17.76 9.29
C LYS A 589 -3.87 -16.72 9.34
N LYS A 590 -4.28 -15.44 9.31
CA LYS A 590 -3.38 -14.30 9.50
C LYS A 590 -2.53 -14.48 10.77
N ASN A 591 -1.20 -14.35 10.63
CA ASN A 591 -0.24 -14.47 11.71
C ASN A 591 1.00 -13.59 11.43
N GLU A 592 1.01 -12.40 12.00
CA GLU A 592 2.05 -11.39 11.78
C GLU A 592 3.41 -11.78 12.38
N ILE A 593 3.42 -12.52 13.50
CA ILE A 593 4.67 -12.97 14.15
C ILE A 593 5.39 -13.98 13.25
N LYS A 594 4.65 -14.98 12.73
CA LYS A 594 5.23 -15.96 11.79
C LYS A 594 5.59 -15.32 10.46
N ALA A 595 4.81 -14.35 9.98
CA ALA A 595 5.16 -13.59 8.79
C ALA A 595 6.50 -12.87 8.96
N PHE A 596 6.69 -12.19 10.09
CA PHE A 596 7.94 -11.54 10.46
C PHE A 596 9.13 -12.51 10.46
N GLU A 597 8.99 -13.69 11.08
CA GLU A 597 10.05 -14.71 11.11
C GLU A 597 10.49 -15.15 9.70
N TRP A 598 9.53 -15.41 8.80
CA TRP A 598 9.83 -15.83 7.44
C TRP A 598 10.41 -14.70 6.58
N TYR A 599 9.86 -13.49 6.70
CA TYR A 599 10.45 -12.32 6.04
C TYR A 599 11.88 -12.06 6.52
N LYS A 600 12.15 -12.21 7.82
CA LYS A 600 13.50 -12.05 8.37
C LYS A 600 14.47 -13.07 7.79
N LYS A 601 14.10 -14.35 7.73
CA LYS A 601 14.92 -15.39 7.09
C LYS A 601 15.23 -15.06 5.62
N SER A 602 14.23 -14.60 4.87
CA SER A 602 14.42 -14.18 3.47
C SER A 602 15.31 -12.94 3.33
N ALA A 603 15.14 -11.95 4.22
CA ALA A 603 15.89 -10.72 4.24
C ALA A 603 17.38 -10.92 4.60
N GLU A 604 17.66 -11.84 5.54
CA GLU A 604 19.02 -12.25 5.92
C GLU A 604 19.77 -12.94 4.76
N GLN A 605 19.04 -13.59 3.85
CA GLN A 605 19.59 -14.14 2.60
C GLN A 605 19.75 -13.09 1.47
N GLY A 606 19.50 -11.82 1.75
CA GLY A 606 19.73 -10.74 0.78
C GLY A 606 18.59 -10.50 -0.20
N TYR A 607 17.36 -10.99 0.06
CA TYR A 607 16.21 -10.67 -0.78
C TYR A 607 15.71 -9.25 -0.48
N ASP A 608 15.86 -8.33 -1.44
CA ASP A 608 15.63 -6.89 -1.27
C ASP A 608 14.18 -6.55 -0.90
N CYS A 609 13.20 -7.24 -1.51
CA CYS A 609 11.78 -7.08 -1.17
C CYS A 609 11.50 -7.49 0.27
N ALA A 610 12.11 -8.57 0.77
CA ALA A 610 11.97 -8.97 2.18
C ALA A 610 12.68 -8.01 3.12
N GLN A 611 13.86 -7.48 2.75
CA GLN A 611 14.55 -6.45 3.53
C GLN A 611 13.72 -5.18 3.66
N TYR A 612 13.11 -4.71 2.56
CA TYR A 612 12.17 -3.59 2.59
C TYR A 612 10.97 -3.87 3.49
N THR A 613 10.32 -5.03 3.34
CA THR A 613 9.16 -5.42 4.16
C THR A 613 9.51 -5.51 5.63
N ILE A 614 10.66 -6.09 6.00
CA ILE A 614 11.12 -6.13 7.39
C ILE A 614 11.37 -4.72 7.93
N GLY A 615 11.90 -3.81 7.12
CA GLY A 615 12.01 -2.41 7.51
C GLY A 615 10.65 -1.81 7.88
N ILE A 616 9.59 -2.10 7.12
CA ILE A 616 8.21 -1.69 7.44
C ILE A 616 7.73 -2.32 8.75
N PHE A 617 7.98 -3.62 8.95
CA PHE A 617 7.54 -4.33 10.16
C PHE A 617 8.17 -3.73 11.41
N TYR A 618 9.47 -3.44 11.39
CA TYR A 618 10.14 -2.74 12.49
C TYR A 618 9.64 -1.30 12.68
N TYR A 619 9.43 -0.55 11.60
CA TYR A 619 8.96 0.84 11.69
C TYR A 619 7.56 0.95 12.34
N ASN A 620 6.68 -0.01 12.03
CA ASN A 620 5.29 -0.02 12.50
C ASN A 620 5.06 -0.90 13.75
N GLY A 621 6.00 -1.75 14.13
CA GLY A 621 5.82 -2.75 15.20
C GLY A 621 4.84 -3.87 14.84
N ILE A 622 4.90 -4.37 13.60
CA ILE A 622 4.04 -5.45 13.10
C ILE A 622 4.74 -6.79 13.36
N GLY A 623 4.13 -7.69 14.14
CA GLY A 623 4.72 -8.98 14.50
C GLY A 623 6.04 -8.91 15.30
N THR A 624 6.50 -7.70 15.65
CA THR A 624 7.71 -7.39 16.41
C THR A 624 7.53 -6.05 17.14
N GLU A 625 8.46 -5.70 18.04
CA GLU A 625 8.44 -4.38 18.68
C GLU A 625 8.87 -3.28 17.70
N LYS A 626 8.32 -2.07 17.88
CA LYS A 626 8.67 -0.93 17.04
C LYS A 626 10.13 -0.52 17.28
N ASP A 627 10.92 -0.49 16.22
CA ASP A 627 12.35 -0.14 16.25
C ASP A 627 12.74 0.64 14.98
N SER A 628 12.93 1.95 15.12
CA SER A 628 13.26 2.83 13.99
C SER A 628 14.69 2.64 13.46
N GLU A 629 15.64 2.28 14.33
CA GLU A 629 17.04 2.08 13.94
C GLU A 629 17.19 0.81 13.12
N MET A 630 16.53 -0.27 13.54
CA MET A 630 16.48 -1.51 12.78
C MET A 630 15.75 -1.31 11.45
N ALA A 631 14.64 -0.57 11.44
CA ALA A 631 13.95 -0.23 10.20
C ALA A 631 14.88 0.49 9.21
N PHE A 632 15.62 1.50 9.67
CA PHE A 632 16.61 2.22 8.88
C PHE A 632 17.70 1.28 8.33
N CYS A 633 18.26 0.39 9.16
CA CYS A 633 19.28 -0.56 8.75
C CYS A 633 18.80 -1.48 7.62
N TRP A 634 17.56 -1.96 7.70
CA TRP A 634 16.98 -2.82 6.67
C TRP A 634 16.61 -2.08 5.39
N TYR A 635 16.06 -0.86 5.50
CA TYR A 635 15.86 0.00 4.34
C TYR A 635 17.18 0.30 3.64
N LEU A 636 18.26 0.58 4.38
CA LEU A 636 19.59 0.81 3.82
C LEU A 636 20.13 -0.41 3.06
N LYS A 637 19.95 -1.61 3.59
CA LYS A 637 20.33 -2.86 2.89
C LYS A 637 19.56 -3.03 1.58
N ALA A 638 18.22 -2.90 1.61
CA ALA A 638 17.38 -3.03 0.43
C ALA A 638 17.68 -1.96 -0.63
N ALA A 639 17.86 -0.71 -0.20
CA ALA A 639 18.13 0.43 -1.08
C ALA A 639 19.48 0.33 -1.79
N LYS A 640 20.50 -0.24 -1.12
CA LYS A 640 21.82 -0.54 -1.72
C LYS A 640 21.74 -1.62 -2.81
N LEU A 641 20.80 -2.56 -2.69
CA LEU A 641 20.48 -3.54 -3.74
C LEU A 641 19.62 -2.93 -4.86
N GLY A 642 19.19 -1.68 -4.71
CA GLY A 642 18.45 -0.94 -5.72
C GLY A 642 16.94 -0.95 -5.53
N ASN A 643 16.40 -1.42 -4.41
CA ASN A 643 14.95 -1.40 -4.17
C ASN A 643 14.42 0.05 -4.10
N GLU A 644 13.59 0.43 -5.06
CA GLU A 644 13.12 1.81 -5.26
C GLU A 644 12.22 2.30 -4.12
N LEU A 645 11.39 1.42 -3.55
CA LEU A 645 10.54 1.76 -2.41
C LEU A 645 11.37 1.99 -1.14
N ALA A 646 12.39 1.16 -0.90
CA ALA A 646 13.33 1.35 0.21
C ALA A 646 14.14 2.63 0.06
N GLN A 647 14.57 2.99 -1.15
CA GLN A 647 15.24 4.27 -1.43
C GLN A 647 14.32 5.45 -1.10
N CYS A 648 13.04 5.40 -1.49
CA CYS A 648 12.05 6.41 -1.13
C CYS A 648 11.87 6.53 0.40
N LYS A 649 11.77 5.40 1.11
CA LYS A 649 11.67 5.40 2.59
C LYS A 649 12.91 5.95 3.27
N LEU A 650 14.11 5.67 2.76
CA LEU A 650 15.33 6.32 3.27
C LEU A 650 15.31 7.82 3.04
N GLY A 651 14.86 8.28 1.87
CA GLY A 651 14.67 9.71 1.60
C GLY A 651 13.80 10.37 2.68
N LYS A 652 12.66 9.74 3.01
CA LYS A 652 11.76 10.20 4.08
C LYS A 652 12.43 10.19 5.44
N TYR A 653 13.16 9.13 5.77
CA TYR A 653 13.86 9.01 7.05
C TYR A 653 14.92 10.12 7.21
N TYR A 654 15.74 10.36 6.18
CA TYR A 654 16.73 11.43 6.21
C TYR A 654 16.09 12.82 6.33
N GLN A 655 14.99 13.06 5.62
CA GLN A 655 14.28 14.34 5.66
C GLN A 655 13.68 14.64 7.04
N TYR A 656 12.89 13.71 7.59
CA TYR A 656 12.05 14.00 8.75
C TYR A 656 12.66 13.57 10.08
N GLU A 657 13.42 12.47 10.11
CA GLU A 657 13.99 11.93 11.37
C GLU A 657 15.41 12.46 11.62
N MET A 658 16.21 12.65 10.56
CA MET A 658 17.59 13.14 10.69
C MET A 658 17.77 14.62 10.33
N GLY A 659 16.86 15.20 9.54
CA GLY A 659 17.01 16.57 9.02
C GLY A 659 18.17 16.72 8.02
N ASP A 660 18.59 15.64 7.36
CA ASP A 660 19.67 15.65 6.35
C ASP A 660 19.06 15.75 4.95
N GLU A 661 18.82 16.99 4.51
CA GLU A 661 18.16 17.31 3.25
C GLU A 661 18.97 16.85 2.02
N ASP A 662 20.30 16.92 2.08
CA ASP A 662 21.18 16.52 0.97
C ASP A 662 21.07 15.02 0.71
N LYS A 663 21.16 14.19 1.77
CA LYS A 663 20.98 12.75 1.63
C LYS A 663 19.55 12.38 1.25
N ALA A 664 18.56 13.10 1.77
CA ALA A 664 17.17 12.88 1.38
C ALA A 664 16.98 13.08 -0.13
N PHE A 665 17.50 14.18 -0.66
CA PHE A 665 17.47 14.50 -2.09
C PHE A 665 18.16 13.40 -2.92
N GLU A 666 19.35 12.94 -2.53
CA GLU A 666 20.07 11.88 -3.27
C GLU A 666 19.27 10.58 -3.35
N TRP A 667 18.65 10.15 -2.24
CA TRP A 667 17.86 8.92 -2.22
C TRP A 667 16.55 9.04 -2.98
N TYR A 668 15.85 10.18 -2.87
CA TYR A 668 14.67 10.45 -3.70
C TYR A 668 15.03 10.45 -5.18
N LYS A 669 16.16 11.05 -5.56
CA LYS A 669 16.63 11.06 -6.95
C LYS A 669 16.85 9.63 -7.48
N LYS A 670 17.60 8.79 -6.75
CA LYS A 670 17.84 7.39 -7.12
C LYS A 670 16.54 6.60 -7.29
N SER A 671 15.58 6.81 -6.39
CA SER A 671 14.27 6.15 -6.43
C SER A 671 13.40 6.66 -7.59
N ALA A 672 13.39 7.98 -7.82
CA ALA A 672 12.60 8.62 -8.87
C ALA A 672 13.08 8.26 -10.29
N GLU A 673 14.39 8.05 -10.46
CA GLU A 673 15.01 7.55 -11.70
C GLU A 673 14.61 6.10 -12.02
N LYS A 674 14.10 5.35 -11.04
CA LYS A 674 13.49 4.02 -11.18
C LYS A 674 11.96 4.05 -11.26
N ASP A 675 11.41 5.20 -11.63
CA ASP A 675 9.97 5.42 -11.81
C ASP A 675 9.08 5.26 -10.56
N CYS A 676 9.65 5.36 -9.36
CA CYS A 676 8.88 5.44 -8.12
C CYS A 676 8.09 6.77 -8.06
N ASN A 677 6.78 6.70 -8.25
CA ASN A 677 5.92 7.89 -8.32
C ASN A 677 5.87 8.71 -7.01
N GLU A 678 6.05 8.07 -5.85
CA GLU A 678 6.14 8.72 -4.55
C GLU A 678 7.42 9.56 -4.50
N ALA A 679 8.57 8.97 -4.85
CA ALA A 679 9.85 9.69 -4.88
C ALA A 679 9.88 10.79 -5.95
N GLN A 680 9.25 10.59 -7.11
CA GLN A 680 9.12 11.63 -8.14
C GLN A 680 8.33 12.85 -7.61
N ASN A 681 7.25 12.63 -6.86
CA ASN A 681 6.51 13.72 -6.21
C ASN A 681 7.38 14.45 -5.17
N GLU A 682 8.07 13.72 -4.29
CA GLU A 682 8.96 14.33 -3.28
C GLU A 682 10.09 15.12 -3.95
N LEU A 683 10.67 14.58 -5.03
CA LEU A 683 11.72 15.27 -5.79
C LEU A 683 11.20 16.56 -6.44
N GLY A 684 9.96 16.55 -6.96
CA GLY A 684 9.27 17.75 -7.42
C GLY A 684 9.17 18.81 -6.32
N PHE A 685 8.81 18.39 -5.10
CA PHE A 685 8.70 19.26 -3.92
C PHE A 685 10.04 19.86 -3.49
N PHE A 686 11.13 19.09 -3.54
CA PHE A 686 12.48 19.58 -3.27
C PHE A 686 12.91 20.65 -4.27
N TYR A 687 12.66 20.44 -5.58
CA TYR A 687 12.96 21.43 -6.61
C TYR A 687 12.07 22.68 -6.50
N GLU A 688 10.81 22.56 -6.11
CA GLU A 688 9.91 23.70 -5.93
C GLU A 688 10.40 24.62 -4.81
N ASN A 689 10.76 24.03 -3.66
CA ASN A 689 11.07 24.76 -2.44
C ASN A 689 12.57 25.07 -2.25
N GLY A 690 13.45 24.43 -3.03
CA GLY A 690 14.89 24.59 -2.88
C GLY A 690 15.43 24.00 -1.57
N ILE A 691 14.96 22.80 -1.20
CA ILE A 691 15.35 22.06 0.00
C ILE A 691 16.62 21.26 -0.32
N GLY A 692 17.73 21.51 0.37
CA GLY A 692 19.07 20.96 0.03
C GLY A 692 19.65 21.37 -1.34
N ILE A 693 18.90 22.09 -2.17
CA ILE A 693 19.28 22.46 -3.55
C ILE A 693 18.74 23.84 -3.94
N LYS A 694 19.21 24.41 -5.05
CA LYS A 694 18.60 25.63 -5.60
C LYS A 694 17.23 25.31 -6.20
N ALA A 695 16.22 26.12 -5.86
CA ALA A 695 14.88 26.00 -6.43
C ALA A 695 14.89 26.10 -7.97
N ASP A 696 14.13 25.22 -8.62
CA ASP A 696 14.02 25.09 -10.07
C ASP A 696 12.60 24.61 -10.46
N PHE A 697 11.74 25.55 -10.82
CA PHE A 697 10.35 25.25 -11.19
C PHE A 697 10.22 24.41 -12.47
N PHE A 698 11.19 24.44 -13.39
CA PHE A 698 11.13 23.61 -14.60
C PHE A 698 11.36 22.14 -14.26
N LYS A 699 12.33 21.85 -13.37
CA LYS A 699 12.56 20.49 -12.88
C LYS A 699 11.44 20.02 -11.96
N ALA A 700 10.91 20.89 -11.09
CA ALA A 700 9.75 20.57 -10.27
C ALA A 700 8.55 20.17 -11.14
N PHE A 701 8.25 20.97 -12.18
CA PHE A 701 7.20 20.67 -13.15
C PHE A 701 7.41 19.31 -13.81
N TYR A 702 8.62 19.03 -14.31
CA TYR A 702 8.96 17.76 -14.96
C TYR A 702 8.70 16.55 -14.05
N TRP A 703 9.14 16.59 -12.79
CA TRP A 703 8.96 15.48 -11.86
C TRP A 703 7.51 15.33 -11.39
N TYR A 704 6.79 16.43 -11.15
CA TYR A 704 5.36 16.38 -10.89
C TYR A 704 4.59 15.82 -12.08
N GLN A 705 4.97 16.16 -13.31
CA GLN A 705 4.35 15.60 -14.51
C GLN A 705 4.54 14.09 -14.58
N LYS A 706 5.77 13.59 -14.44
CA LYS A 706 6.03 12.14 -14.43
C LYS A 706 5.25 11.40 -13.34
N ALA A 707 5.28 11.92 -12.11
CA ALA A 707 4.54 11.32 -11.00
C ALA A 707 3.02 11.32 -11.25
N ALA A 708 2.49 12.42 -11.81
CA ALA A 708 1.07 12.58 -12.10
C ALA A 708 0.57 11.65 -13.22
N GLU A 709 1.40 11.41 -14.24
CA GLU A 709 1.18 10.43 -15.30
C GLU A 709 1.17 9.00 -14.74
N ASN A 710 2.03 8.72 -13.76
CA ASN A 710 2.02 7.50 -12.94
C ASN A 710 0.98 7.50 -11.81
N LYS A 711 -0.11 8.28 -11.98
CA LYS A 711 -1.29 8.35 -11.11
C LYS A 711 -1.06 8.81 -9.66
N ASN A 712 0.08 9.40 -9.32
CA ASN A 712 0.26 9.99 -7.99
C ASN A 712 -0.71 11.18 -7.79
N ASN A 713 -1.64 11.06 -6.86
CA ASN A 713 -2.72 12.03 -6.67
C ASN A 713 -2.22 13.38 -6.13
N ILE A 714 -1.22 13.40 -5.27
CA ILE A 714 -0.59 14.63 -4.76
C ILE A 714 0.14 15.36 -5.89
N ALA A 715 0.90 14.64 -6.71
CA ALA A 715 1.57 15.22 -7.86
C ALA A 715 0.59 15.78 -8.90
N GLN A 716 -0.55 15.11 -9.14
CA GLN A 716 -1.61 15.64 -9.99
C GLN A 716 -2.17 16.96 -9.46
N TYR A 717 -2.34 17.09 -8.15
CA TYR A 717 -2.75 18.35 -7.53
C TYR A 717 -1.69 19.45 -7.71
N ASN A 718 -0.42 19.14 -7.40
CA ASN A 718 0.69 20.08 -7.54
C ASN A 718 0.88 20.52 -9.00
N LEU A 719 0.79 19.59 -9.95
CA LEU A 719 0.84 19.88 -11.38
C LEU A 719 -0.31 20.81 -11.79
N GLY A 720 -1.50 20.63 -11.22
CA GLY A 720 -2.61 21.56 -11.40
C GLY A 720 -2.26 22.98 -10.95
N LEU A 721 -1.64 23.14 -9.77
CA LEU A 721 -1.17 24.45 -9.28
C LEU A 721 -0.14 25.08 -10.23
N PHE A 722 0.80 24.29 -10.75
CA PHE A 722 1.80 24.77 -11.68
C PHE A 722 1.17 25.31 -12.97
N TYR A 723 0.14 24.64 -13.51
CA TYR A 723 -0.62 25.14 -14.65
C TYR A 723 -1.46 26.38 -14.31
N GLU A 724 -2.10 26.45 -13.14
CA GLU A 724 -2.93 27.60 -12.74
C GLU A 724 -2.10 28.89 -12.61
N TYR A 725 -0.93 28.82 -11.97
CA TYR A 725 -0.09 29.98 -11.69
C TYR A 725 1.02 30.20 -12.73
N GLY A 726 1.30 29.22 -13.58
CA GLY A 726 2.35 29.30 -14.59
C GLY A 726 3.77 29.11 -14.02
N TYR A 727 3.93 28.22 -13.04
CA TYR A 727 5.25 27.90 -12.46
C TYR A 727 5.97 26.90 -13.36
N GLY A 728 7.11 27.29 -13.95
CA GLY A 728 7.88 26.43 -14.86
C GLY A 728 7.16 26.04 -16.17
N VAL A 729 5.93 26.53 -16.38
CA VAL A 729 5.06 26.24 -17.53
C VAL A 729 4.21 27.46 -17.85
N LYS A 730 3.72 27.57 -19.09
CA LYS A 730 2.74 28.62 -19.44
C LYS A 730 1.44 28.39 -18.65
N LYS A 731 0.91 29.45 -18.04
CA LYS A 731 -0.38 29.44 -17.37
C LYS A 731 -1.49 28.90 -18.28
N ASP A 732 -2.23 27.91 -17.80
CA ASP A 732 -3.32 27.21 -18.48
C ASP A 732 -4.34 26.66 -17.45
N GLU A 733 -5.38 27.45 -17.17
CA GLU A 733 -6.38 27.09 -16.16
C GLU A 733 -7.23 25.87 -16.55
N ALA A 734 -7.45 25.65 -17.85
CA ALA A 734 -8.23 24.50 -18.32
C ALA A 734 -7.48 23.18 -18.07
N LYS A 735 -6.16 23.15 -18.31
CA LYS A 735 -5.32 22.00 -17.92
C LYS A 735 -5.24 21.84 -16.40
N ALA A 736 -5.12 22.94 -15.65
CA ALA A 736 -5.13 22.89 -14.19
C ALA A 736 -6.39 22.18 -13.66
N PHE A 737 -7.56 22.59 -14.16
CA PHE A 737 -8.85 21.99 -13.82
C PHE A 737 -8.90 20.47 -14.09
N ILE A 738 -8.40 20.02 -15.24
CA ILE A 738 -8.35 18.58 -15.58
C ILE A 738 -7.52 17.80 -14.55
N TRP A 739 -6.36 18.33 -14.16
CA TRP A 739 -5.49 17.67 -13.19
C TRP A 739 -6.06 17.69 -11.76
N TYR A 740 -6.68 18.79 -11.34
CA TYR A 740 -7.43 18.84 -10.08
C TYR A 740 -8.55 17.81 -10.06
N ARG A 741 -9.28 17.64 -11.17
CA ARG A 741 -10.33 16.63 -11.28
C ARG A 741 -9.79 15.21 -11.11
N LYS A 742 -8.75 14.85 -11.87
CA LYS A 742 -8.08 13.52 -11.75
C LYS A 742 -7.61 13.25 -10.32
N SER A 743 -7.00 14.24 -9.68
CA SER A 743 -6.53 14.13 -8.29
C SER A 743 -7.68 13.97 -7.29
N ALA A 744 -8.76 14.75 -7.44
CA ALA A 744 -9.94 14.72 -6.57
C ALA A 744 -10.76 13.42 -6.71
N GLU A 745 -10.78 12.83 -7.92
CA GLU A 745 -11.35 11.50 -8.20
C GLU A 745 -10.57 10.39 -7.47
N GLN A 746 -9.26 10.55 -7.30
CA GLN A 746 -8.39 9.71 -6.46
C GLN A 746 -8.35 10.14 -4.98
N GLU A 747 -9.45 10.75 -4.52
CA GLU A 747 -9.69 11.15 -3.13
C GLU A 747 -8.67 12.13 -2.51
N CYS A 748 -7.87 12.84 -3.32
CA CYS A 748 -7.01 13.91 -2.80
C CYS A 748 -7.86 15.06 -2.25
N ILE A 749 -7.76 15.26 -0.93
CA ILE A 749 -8.61 16.20 -0.18
C ILE A 749 -8.37 17.65 -0.61
N ASP A 750 -7.11 18.04 -0.83
CA ASP A 750 -6.76 19.40 -1.27
C ASP A 750 -7.26 19.69 -2.68
N ALA A 751 -7.17 18.69 -3.58
CA ALA A 751 -7.75 18.78 -4.92
C ALA A 751 -9.27 18.90 -4.89
N GLN A 752 -9.97 18.18 -4.00
CA GLN A 752 -11.42 18.32 -3.84
C GLN A 752 -11.80 19.75 -3.43
N ASN A 753 -11.13 20.33 -2.43
CA ASN A 753 -11.35 21.73 -2.03
C ASN A 753 -11.04 22.70 -3.17
N LYS A 754 -9.93 22.47 -3.88
CA LYS A 754 -9.52 23.31 -5.00
C LYS A 754 -10.51 23.25 -6.16
N LEU A 755 -11.03 22.06 -6.47
CA LEU A 755 -12.05 21.86 -7.50
C LEU A 755 -13.36 22.56 -7.12
N GLY A 756 -13.74 22.55 -5.84
CA GLY A 756 -14.86 23.36 -5.33
C GLY A 756 -14.67 24.86 -5.63
N THR A 757 -13.46 25.36 -5.44
CA THR A 757 -13.10 26.76 -5.76
C THR A 757 -13.11 27.04 -7.25
N CYS A 758 -12.61 26.10 -8.07
CA CYS A 758 -12.64 26.24 -9.53
C CYS A 758 -14.07 26.38 -10.05
N TYR A 759 -15.00 25.55 -9.57
CA TYR A 759 -16.41 25.67 -9.94
C TYR A 759 -17.10 26.93 -9.39
N GLN A 760 -16.71 27.41 -8.20
CA GLN A 760 -17.30 28.61 -7.62
C GLN A 760 -16.91 29.88 -8.39
N ASP A 761 -15.65 29.96 -8.80
CA ASP A 761 -15.04 31.16 -9.37
C ASP A 761 -14.91 31.10 -10.90
N GLY A 762 -15.12 29.92 -11.50
CA GLY A 762 -15.01 29.70 -12.95
C GLY A 762 -13.56 29.54 -13.45
N ILE A 763 -12.68 28.93 -12.64
CA ILE A 763 -11.26 28.75 -12.96
C ILE A 763 -11.11 27.51 -13.85
N GLY A 764 -10.76 27.71 -15.12
CA GLY A 764 -10.58 26.61 -16.09
C GLY A 764 -11.85 25.85 -16.49
N THR A 765 -13.01 26.25 -15.97
CA THR A 765 -14.33 25.67 -16.23
C THR A 765 -15.40 26.75 -16.12
N GLU A 766 -16.61 26.49 -16.64
CA GLU A 766 -17.76 27.33 -16.35
C GLU A 766 -18.12 27.29 -14.86
N LYS A 767 -18.67 28.41 -14.37
CA LYS A 767 -19.10 28.55 -12.98
C LYS A 767 -20.31 27.66 -12.69
N ASP A 768 -20.15 26.73 -11.74
CA ASP A 768 -21.20 25.83 -11.29
C ASP A 768 -21.22 25.76 -9.76
N LEU A 769 -22.09 26.56 -9.15
CA LEU A 769 -22.21 26.61 -7.70
C LEU A 769 -22.69 25.29 -7.08
N LYS A 770 -23.45 24.45 -7.80
CA LYS A 770 -23.90 23.16 -7.26
C LYS A 770 -22.72 22.20 -7.14
N MET A 771 -21.87 22.16 -8.16
CA MET A 771 -20.65 21.36 -8.15
C MET A 771 -19.62 21.90 -7.14
N ALA A 772 -19.53 23.22 -6.98
CA ALA A 772 -18.70 23.82 -5.92
C ALA A 772 -19.08 23.28 -4.54
N ILE A 773 -20.37 23.32 -4.19
CA ILE A 773 -20.89 22.81 -2.92
C ILE A 773 -20.70 21.31 -2.78
N TYR A 774 -20.87 20.54 -3.85
CA TYR A 774 -20.63 19.08 -3.84
C TYR A 774 -19.20 18.77 -3.40
N TRP A 775 -18.21 19.40 -4.04
CA TRP A 775 -16.79 19.15 -3.74
C TRP A 775 -16.37 19.71 -2.38
N TYR A 776 -16.86 20.88 -1.97
CA TYR A 776 -16.62 21.39 -0.62
C TYR A 776 -17.18 20.45 0.44
N LYS A 777 -18.39 19.89 0.26
CA LYS A 777 -18.95 18.88 1.18
C LYS A 777 -18.10 17.63 1.24
N LYS A 778 -17.60 17.15 0.10
CA LYS A 778 -16.74 15.95 0.02
C LYS A 778 -15.45 16.16 0.81
N ALA A 779 -14.74 17.27 0.57
CA ALA A 779 -13.51 17.60 1.31
C ALA A 779 -13.76 17.89 2.81
N ALA A 780 -14.86 18.59 3.14
CA ALA A 780 -15.22 18.90 4.53
C ALA A 780 -15.57 17.64 5.35
N LYS A 781 -16.10 16.58 4.73
CA LYS A 781 -16.34 15.28 5.39
C LYS A 781 -15.04 14.65 5.92
N HIS A 782 -13.92 14.87 5.23
CA HIS A 782 -12.58 14.47 5.68
C HIS A 782 -11.93 15.54 6.57
N LYS A 783 -12.72 16.43 7.18
CA LYS A 783 -12.28 17.44 8.15
C LYS A 783 -11.31 18.48 7.58
N ASN A 784 -11.24 18.69 6.25
CA ASN A 784 -10.41 19.73 5.65
C ASN A 784 -10.86 21.14 6.09
N LYS A 785 -9.97 21.87 6.78
CA LYS A 785 -10.27 23.18 7.36
C LYS A 785 -10.67 24.23 6.31
N ILE A 786 -9.99 24.28 5.17
CA ILE A 786 -10.28 25.26 4.11
C ILE A 786 -11.64 24.98 3.48
N ALA A 787 -11.96 23.72 3.21
CA ALA A 787 -13.26 23.33 2.67
C ALA A 787 -14.41 23.60 3.64
N GLN A 788 -14.22 23.33 4.94
CA GLN A 788 -15.20 23.66 5.97
C GLN A 788 -15.47 25.17 6.02
N TYR A 789 -14.44 26.00 6.00
CA TYR A 789 -14.58 27.46 5.91
C TYR A 789 -15.31 27.90 4.64
N ASN A 790 -14.91 27.40 3.47
CA ASN A 790 -15.55 27.74 2.19
C ASN A 790 -17.02 27.33 2.17
N LEU A 791 -17.36 26.13 2.66
CA LEU A 791 -18.73 25.67 2.79
C LEU A 791 -19.53 26.50 3.81
N GLY A 792 -18.91 26.87 4.93
CA GLY A 792 -19.50 27.74 5.94
C GLY A 792 -19.84 29.12 5.38
N LYS A 793 -18.94 29.73 4.58
CA LYS A 793 -19.23 30.95 3.83
C LYS A 793 -20.39 30.79 2.86
N CYS A 794 -20.46 29.66 2.15
CA CYS A 794 -21.57 29.39 1.25
C CYS A 794 -22.91 29.34 1.99
N TYR A 795 -22.96 28.73 3.18
CA TYR A 795 -24.15 28.75 4.02
C TYR A 795 -24.46 30.14 4.59
N TYR A 796 -23.46 30.94 4.96
CA TYR A 796 -23.65 32.27 5.52
C TYR A 796 -24.25 33.24 4.49
N TYR A 797 -23.72 33.24 3.27
CA TYR A 797 -24.15 34.15 2.20
C TYR A 797 -25.26 33.57 1.30
N GLY A 798 -25.56 32.27 1.42
CA GLY A 798 -26.52 31.59 0.53
C GLY A 798 -25.97 31.35 -0.89
N ILE A 799 -24.66 31.13 -1.04
CA ILE A 799 -23.99 30.93 -2.35
C ILE A 799 -24.19 29.47 -2.78
N GLY A 800 -25.02 29.23 -3.80
CA GLY A 800 -25.25 27.89 -4.36
C GLY A 800 -26.03 26.93 -3.45
N ILE A 801 -26.27 27.32 -2.20
CA ILE A 801 -27.01 26.57 -1.19
C ILE A 801 -27.90 27.53 -0.41
N LYS A 802 -29.02 27.03 0.13
CA LYS A 802 -29.91 27.84 0.97
C LYS A 802 -29.14 28.37 2.19
N LYS A 803 -29.28 29.67 2.45
CA LYS A 803 -28.68 30.34 3.62
C LYS A 803 -29.04 29.59 4.92
N ASN A 804 -28.06 29.36 5.77
CA ASN A 804 -28.22 28.71 7.07
C ASN A 804 -27.12 29.19 8.04
N ASP A 805 -27.49 30.11 8.93
CA ASP A 805 -26.53 30.77 9.82
C ASP A 805 -25.97 29.81 10.89
N ASP A 806 -26.76 28.87 11.41
CA ASP A 806 -26.32 27.88 12.40
C ASP A 806 -25.25 26.95 11.82
N LYS A 807 -25.49 26.40 10.63
CA LYS A 807 -24.51 25.55 9.93
C LYS A 807 -23.27 26.33 9.50
N ALA A 808 -23.44 27.59 9.10
CA ALA A 808 -22.31 28.45 8.77
C ALA A 808 -21.41 28.65 9.99
N PHE A 809 -22.01 28.97 11.13
CA PHE A 809 -21.31 29.14 12.40
C PHE A 809 -20.58 27.85 12.81
N GLU A 810 -21.25 26.70 12.79
CA GLU A 810 -20.67 25.39 13.11
C GLU A 810 -19.43 25.10 12.25
N LEU A 811 -19.54 25.18 10.93
CA LEU A 811 -18.44 24.88 10.01
C LEU A 811 -17.27 25.88 10.11
N ILE A 812 -17.56 27.17 10.28
CA ILE A 812 -16.53 28.18 10.47
C ILE A 812 -15.82 27.95 11.80
N LYS A 813 -16.56 27.59 12.86
CA LYS A 813 -16.00 27.24 14.17
C LYS A 813 -15.07 26.04 14.12
N GLU A 814 -15.51 24.94 13.52
CA GLU A 814 -14.65 23.75 13.35
C GLU A 814 -13.37 24.05 12.56
N SER A 815 -13.47 24.90 11.53
CA SER A 815 -12.29 25.33 10.77
C SER A 815 -11.37 26.23 11.59
N ALA A 816 -11.92 27.10 12.44
CA ALA A 816 -11.18 28.03 13.28
C ALA A 816 -10.41 27.30 14.39
N GLU A 817 -11.04 26.29 15.02
CA GLU A 817 -10.42 25.41 16.02
C GLU A 817 -9.24 24.62 15.45
N LYS A 818 -9.23 24.33 14.14
CA LYS A 818 -8.10 23.71 13.42
C LYS A 818 -7.02 24.69 12.97
N GLY A 819 -7.06 25.94 13.44
CA GLY A 819 -6.02 26.93 13.17
C GLY A 819 -6.09 27.59 11.79
N TYR A 820 -7.25 27.58 11.10
CA TYR A 820 -7.37 28.35 9.86
C TYR A 820 -7.63 29.83 10.16
N SER A 821 -6.62 30.68 9.94
CA SER A 821 -6.62 32.09 10.34
C SER A 821 -7.82 32.90 9.81
N LYS A 822 -8.20 32.70 8.53
CA LYS A 822 -9.39 33.35 7.95
C LYS A 822 -10.71 32.90 8.60
N ALA A 823 -10.78 31.65 9.05
CA ALA A 823 -11.94 31.16 9.79
C ALA A 823 -11.97 31.75 11.21
N GLN A 824 -10.82 31.81 11.88
CA GLN A 824 -10.70 32.44 13.21
C GLN A 824 -11.12 33.91 13.16
N TYR A 825 -10.62 34.67 12.18
CA TYR A 825 -11.02 36.07 11.98
C TYR A 825 -12.52 36.20 11.72
N ASN A 826 -13.08 35.43 10.79
CA ASN A 826 -14.51 35.47 10.50
C ASN A 826 -15.37 35.04 11.68
N LEU A 827 -14.91 34.09 12.49
CA LEU A 827 -15.59 33.69 13.71
C LEU A 827 -15.59 34.83 14.74
N GLY A 828 -14.48 35.57 14.85
CA GLY A 828 -14.42 36.80 15.65
C GLY A 828 -15.47 37.83 15.20
N ILE A 829 -15.64 38.03 13.88
CA ILE A 829 -16.70 38.90 13.33
C ILE A 829 -18.09 38.38 13.69
N LEU A 830 -18.34 37.07 13.61
CA LEU A 830 -19.65 36.50 13.95
C LEU A 830 -19.97 36.72 15.43
N TYR A 831 -19.00 36.54 16.32
CA TYR A 831 -19.16 36.85 17.75
C TYR A 831 -19.40 38.34 18.01
N GLU A 832 -18.69 39.23 17.32
CA GLU A 832 -18.84 40.68 17.46
C GLU A 832 -20.20 41.19 16.95
N SER A 833 -20.57 40.81 15.73
CA SER A 833 -21.69 41.42 14.98
C SER A 833 -23.03 40.70 15.16
N THR A 834 -23.01 39.38 15.37
CA THR A 834 -24.24 38.56 15.41
C THR A 834 -24.60 38.15 16.83
N ILE A 835 -23.60 37.75 17.63
CA ILE A 835 -23.80 37.25 19.00
C ILE A 835 -23.67 38.38 20.03
N GLY A 836 -22.84 39.39 19.75
CA GLY A 836 -22.55 40.49 20.67
C GLY A 836 -21.59 40.13 21.80
N ASP A 837 -20.89 38.99 21.71
CA ASP A 837 -19.89 38.57 22.69
C ASP A 837 -18.51 39.10 22.31
N LEU A 838 -18.19 40.29 22.81
CA LEU A 838 -16.91 40.95 22.54
C LEU A 838 -15.71 40.21 23.14
N LYS A 839 -15.90 39.39 24.19
CA LYS A 839 -14.81 38.63 24.80
C LYS A 839 -14.38 37.49 23.89
N GLU A 840 -15.35 36.73 23.38
CA GLU A 840 -15.08 35.68 22.39
C GLU A 840 -14.56 36.26 21.08
N ALA A 841 -15.08 37.41 20.63
CA ALA A 841 -14.55 38.10 19.46
C ALA A 841 -13.05 38.40 19.59
N VAL A 842 -12.62 38.97 20.73
CA VAL A 842 -11.20 39.23 21.03
C VAL A 842 -10.39 37.94 21.08
N TYR A 843 -10.90 36.89 21.72
CA TYR A 843 -10.22 35.61 21.80
C TYR A 843 -9.89 35.07 20.39
N TRP A 844 -10.86 35.08 19.48
CA TRP A 844 -10.67 34.60 18.11
C TRP A 844 -9.84 35.55 17.25
N TYR A 845 -9.95 36.86 17.44
CA TYR A 845 -9.05 37.83 16.80
C TYR A 845 -7.60 37.62 17.25
N ASN A 846 -7.35 37.36 18.54
CA ASN A 846 -6.00 37.06 19.02
C ASN A 846 -5.46 35.77 18.38
N LYS A 847 -6.26 34.71 18.30
CA LYS A 847 -5.84 33.46 17.61
C LYS A 847 -5.55 33.67 16.13
N ALA A 848 -6.38 34.44 15.43
CA ALA A 848 -6.15 34.76 14.03
C ALA A 848 -4.89 35.62 13.84
N ALA A 849 -4.66 36.58 14.73
CA ALA A 849 -3.50 37.47 14.72
C ALA A 849 -2.17 36.73 15.00
N GLU A 850 -2.17 35.79 15.95
CA GLU A 850 -1.07 34.86 16.23
C GLU A 850 -0.73 34.01 14.99
N ASN A 851 -1.75 33.61 14.22
CA ASN A 851 -1.59 32.89 12.95
C ASN A 851 -1.38 33.82 11.73
N GLY A 852 -1.03 35.09 11.95
CA GLY A 852 -0.61 36.02 10.91
C GLY A 852 -1.72 36.71 10.13
N ASP A 853 -3.01 36.62 10.53
CA ASP A 853 -4.06 37.36 9.84
C ASP A 853 -3.92 38.87 10.06
N LYS A 854 -3.51 39.59 9.01
CA LYS A 854 -3.26 41.04 9.06
C LYS A 854 -4.48 41.86 9.49
N THR A 855 -5.69 41.42 9.17
CA THR A 855 -6.92 42.16 9.50
C THR A 855 -7.27 41.96 10.97
N ALA A 856 -7.10 40.74 11.48
CA ALA A 856 -7.22 40.44 12.90
C ALA A 856 -6.18 41.20 13.74
N GLN A 857 -4.92 41.29 13.27
CA GLN A 857 -3.88 42.10 13.92
C GLN A 857 -4.28 43.59 14.00
N TYR A 858 -4.80 44.15 12.92
CA TYR A 858 -5.32 45.52 12.92
C TYR A 858 -6.48 45.70 13.92
N ASN A 859 -7.46 44.81 13.90
CA ASN A 859 -8.60 44.86 14.82
C ASN A 859 -8.16 44.72 16.28
N LEU A 860 -7.21 43.83 16.57
CA LEU A 860 -6.69 43.68 17.92
C LEU A 860 -5.96 44.95 18.40
N GLY A 861 -5.19 45.58 17.50
CA GLY A 861 -4.61 46.91 17.75
C GLY A 861 -5.66 47.96 18.12
N LYS A 862 -6.79 47.99 17.40
CA LYS A 862 -7.94 48.87 17.71
C LYS A 862 -8.55 48.57 19.07
N TYR A 863 -8.71 47.31 19.42
CA TYR A 863 -9.28 46.92 20.71
C TYR A 863 -8.38 47.33 21.88
N TYR A 864 -7.06 47.23 21.73
CA TYR A 864 -6.10 47.71 22.73
C TYR A 864 -6.03 49.24 22.79
N GLU A 865 -6.15 49.94 21.65
CA GLU A 865 -6.18 51.41 21.59
C GLU A 865 -7.37 51.99 22.37
N TYR A 866 -8.56 51.41 22.19
CA TYR A 866 -9.81 51.93 22.78
C TYR A 866 -10.22 51.23 24.08
N GLY A 867 -9.58 50.12 24.46
CA GLY A 867 -9.94 49.34 25.65
C GLY A 867 -11.29 48.61 25.52
N ILE A 868 -11.59 48.06 24.33
CA ILE A 868 -12.87 47.37 24.05
C ILE A 868 -12.76 45.94 24.57
N SER A 869 -13.48 45.60 25.65
CA SER A 869 -13.46 44.26 26.28
C SER A 869 -12.09 43.79 26.82
N ILE A 870 -11.02 44.55 26.58
CA ILE A 870 -9.66 44.37 27.11
C ILE A 870 -9.18 45.68 27.72
N LYS A 871 -8.21 45.61 28.64
CA LYS A 871 -7.61 46.82 29.23
C LYS A 871 -6.89 47.61 28.14
N LYS A 872 -7.14 48.92 28.09
CA LYS A 872 -6.44 49.84 27.18
C LYS A 872 -4.92 49.71 27.37
N ASP A 873 -4.20 49.52 26.28
CA ASP A 873 -2.74 49.37 26.25
C ASP A 873 -2.18 49.87 24.92
N GLU A 874 -1.55 51.04 24.96
CA GLU A 874 -1.05 51.71 23.76
C GLU A 874 0.19 51.03 23.17
N VAL A 875 1.00 50.36 23.99
CA VAL A 875 2.20 49.64 23.53
C VAL A 875 1.79 48.38 22.76
N ASN A 876 0.82 47.62 23.29
CA ASN A 876 0.29 46.46 22.58
C ASN A 876 -0.48 46.88 21.30
N ALA A 877 -1.22 47.99 21.34
CA ALA A 877 -1.86 48.54 20.15
C ALA A 877 -0.82 48.87 19.06
N PHE A 878 0.28 49.53 19.44
CA PHE A 878 1.38 49.86 18.55
C PHE A 878 2.01 48.62 17.90
N GLU A 879 2.35 47.60 18.68
CA GLU A 879 2.99 46.38 18.14
C GLU A 879 2.06 45.62 17.19
N TRP A 880 0.77 45.51 17.49
CA TRP A 880 -0.19 44.86 16.58
C TRP A 880 -0.42 45.63 15.27
N TYR A 881 -0.51 46.97 15.34
CA TYR A 881 -0.55 47.79 14.13
C TYR A 881 0.73 47.65 13.30
N LYS A 882 1.89 47.52 13.95
CA LYS A 882 3.18 47.31 13.30
C LYS A 882 3.28 45.96 12.58
N GLU A 883 2.84 44.87 13.19
CA GLU A 883 2.80 43.56 12.52
C GLU A 883 1.84 43.56 11.32
N SER A 884 0.64 44.14 11.47
CA SER A 884 -0.32 44.28 10.37
C SER A 884 0.21 45.16 9.22
N ALA A 885 0.88 46.27 9.56
CA ALA A 885 1.45 47.21 8.59
C ALA A 885 2.59 46.59 7.75
N LYS A 886 3.44 45.73 8.34
CA LYS A 886 4.47 44.96 7.61
C LYS A 886 3.86 44.07 6.53
N GLN A 887 2.64 43.58 6.74
CA GLN A 887 1.86 42.79 5.79
C GLN A 887 1.06 43.65 4.79
N LYS A 888 1.38 44.95 4.68
CA LYS A 888 0.74 45.92 3.78
C LYS A 888 -0.76 46.06 4.01
N HIS A 889 -1.20 46.06 5.26
CA HIS A 889 -2.55 46.48 5.63
C HIS A 889 -2.58 48.01 5.72
N ASP A 890 -3.28 48.66 4.81
CA ASP A 890 -3.22 50.10 4.57
C ASP A 890 -3.79 50.93 5.72
N ASP A 891 -4.88 50.48 6.35
CA ASP A 891 -5.41 51.12 7.56
C ASP A 891 -4.45 50.98 8.76
N ALA A 892 -3.69 49.87 8.83
CA ALA A 892 -2.71 49.66 9.89
C ALA A 892 -1.47 50.52 9.65
N GLN A 893 -1.02 50.65 8.40
CA GLN A 893 0.05 51.56 8.02
C GLN A 893 -0.32 53.01 8.36
N ASN A 894 -1.55 53.45 8.07
CA ASN A 894 -2.03 54.77 8.47
C ASN A 894 -2.04 54.95 10.00
N LYS A 895 -2.58 53.99 10.75
CA LYS A 895 -2.60 54.03 12.22
C LYS A 895 -1.20 54.04 12.81
N LEU A 896 -0.28 53.25 12.27
CA LEU A 896 1.11 53.22 12.69
C LEU A 896 1.81 54.56 12.42
N GLY A 897 1.53 55.19 11.27
CA GLY A 897 2.00 56.55 10.97
C GLY A 897 1.53 57.55 12.02
N TYR A 898 0.25 57.49 12.41
CA TYR A 898 -0.34 58.33 13.45
C TYR A 898 0.27 58.09 14.83
N PHE A 899 0.57 56.84 15.19
CA PHE A 899 1.21 56.51 16.46
C PHE A 899 2.64 57.06 16.53
N TYR A 900 3.41 56.98 15.44
CA TYR A 900 4.74 57.59 15.37
C TYR A 900 4.69 59.13 15.38
N GLU A 901 3.72 59.75 14.70
CA GLU A 901 3.56 61.21 14.68
C GLU A 901 3.34 61.79 16.08
N ASN A 902 2.60 61.06 16.92
CA ASN A 902 2.19 61.50 18.25
C ASN A 902 2.98 60.85 19.41
N GLY A 903 3.80 59.83 19.15
CA GLY A 903 4.51 59.08 20.21
C GLY A 903 3.57 58.23 21.08
N ILE A 904 2.53 57.64 20.49
CA ILE A 904 1.56 56.79 21.20
C ILE A 904 2.11 55.37 21.25
N GLY A 905 2.29 54.80 22.45
CA GLY A 905 2.88 53.47 22.63
C GLY A 905 4.34 53.32 22.14
N THR A 906 4.96 54.41 21.70
CA THR A 906 6.31 54.46 21.11
C THR A 906 6.93 55.84 21.27
N ILE A 907 8.19 56.01 20.86
CA ILE A 907 8.84 57.32 20.83
C ILE A 907 8.39 58.06 19.57
N LYS A 908 8.02 59.34 19.71
CA LYS A 908 7.64 60.22 18.60
C LYS A 908 8.74 60.25 17.52
N ASP A 909 8.37 59.94 16.27
CA ASP A 909 9.28 59.86 15.12
C ASP A 909 8.53 60.30 13.85
N THR A 910 8.69 61.58 13.50
CA THR A 910 7.98 62.19 12.37
C THR A 910 8.45 61.66 11.02
N ALA A 911 9.72 61.24 10.89
CA ALA A 911 10.23 60.64 9.66
C ALA A 911 9.59 59.26 9.40
N LYS A 912 9.48 58.41 10.44
CA LYS A 912 8.76 57.13 10.32
C LYS A 912 7.27 57.33 10.09
N ALA A 913 6.66 58.35 10.69
CA ALA A 913 5.25 58.67 10.44
C ALA A 913 4.98 58.92 8.95
N ILE A 914 5.82 59.75 8.32
CA ILE A 914 5.73 60.06 6.88
C ILE A 914 5.93 58.81 6.04
N TYR A 915 6.94 57.99 6.35
CA TYR A 915 7.17 56.73 5.64
C TYR A 915 5.92 55.86 5.62
N TRP A 916 5.29 55.64 6.78
CA TRP A 916 4.10 54.80 6.87
C TRP A 916 2.86 55.41 6.23
N TYR A 917 2.69 56.74 6.33
CA TYR A 917 1.64 57.43 5.58
C TYR A 917 1.84 57.30 4.06
N GLN A 918 3.08 57.36 3.55
CA GLN A 918 3.39 57.14 2.13
C GLN A 918 3.03 55.73 1.67
N GLU A 919 3.39 54.71 2.45
CA GLU A 919 3.05 53.32 2.12
C GLU A 919 1.53 53.09 2.12
N ALA A 920 0.82 53.59 3.14
CA ALA A 920 -0.64 53.54 3.20
C ALA A 920 -1.30 54.29 2.03
N ALA A 921 -0.79 55.47 1.68
CA ALA A 921 -1.30 56.28 0.59
C ALA A 921 -1.13 55.62 -0.78
N LYS A 922 0.00 54.91 -1.02
CA LYS A 922 0.21 54.05 -2.20
C LYS A 922 -0.78 52.89 -2.22
N GLY A 923 -1.08 52.31 -1.06
CA GLY A 923 -2.15 51.31 -0.88
C GLY A 923 -3.56 51.86 -1.11
N GLY A 924 -3.70 53.19 -1.23
CA GLY A 924 -4.95 53.86 -1.50
C GLY A 924 -5.71 54.35 -0.26
N ASN A 925 -5.09 54.34 0.92
CA ASN A 925 -5.74 54.80 2.14
C ASN A 925 -6.03 56.31 2.09
N ARG A 926 -7.32 56.69 2.08
CA ARG A 926 -7.75 58.10 1.93
C ARG A 926 -7.33 58.98 3.11
N ILE A 927 -7.27 58.42 4.33
CA ILE A 927 -6.87 59.16 5.54
C ILE A 927 -5.37 59.43 5.51
N ALA A 928 -4.56 58.43 5.10
CA ALA A 928 -3.12 58.63 4.94
C ALA A 928 -2.78 59.67 3.86
N GLN A 929 -3.51 59.68 2.74
CA GLN A 929 -3.37 60.70 1.70
C GLN A 929 -3.65 62.10 2.26
N TYR A 930 -4.70 62.27 3.07
CA TYR A 930 -4.96 63.53 3.77
C TYR A 930 -3.85 63.90 4.75
N ASN A 931 -3.38 62.94 5.55
CA ASN A 931 -2.30 63.17 6.53
C ASN A 931 -1.00 63.63 5.83
N LEU A 932 -0.65 63.03 4.68
CA LEU A 932 0.48 63.52 3.86
C LEU A 932 0.25 64.94 3.35
N GLY A 933 -0.96 65.24 2.89
CA GLY A 933 -1.33 66.60 2.49
C GLY A 933 -1.08 67.61 3.62
N ARG A 934 -1.47 67.26 4.85
CA ARG A 934 -1.20 68.06 6.05
C ARG A 934 0.29 68.19 6.34
N CYS A 935 1.04 67.10 6.28
CA CYS A 935 2.48 67.13 6.53
C CYS A 935 3.23 68.04 5.54
N TYR A 936 2.90 67.98 4.25
CA TYR A 936 3.50 68.86 3.23
C TYR A 936 3.03 70.31 3.34
N LYS A 937 1.78 70.55 3.76
CA LYS A 937 1.26 71.91 3.99
C LYS A 937 2.00 72.59 5.15
N ASP A 938 2.23 71.86 6.24
CA ASP A 938 2.75 72.42 7.49
C ASP A 938 4.28 72.27 7.62
N GLY A 939 4.92 71.46 6.78
CA GLY A 939 6.36 71.13 6.88
C GLY A 939 6.69 70.17 8.03
N ASN A 940 5.75 69.32 8.42
CA ASN A 940 5.89 68.40 9.55
C ASN A 940 6.58 67.10 9.11
N GLY A 941 7.88 66.95 9.41
CA GLY A 941 8.68 65.77 9.05
C GLY A 941 9.09 65.70 7.57
N VAL A 942 8.65 66.66 6.76
CA VAL A 942 9.02 66.88 5.36
C VAL A 942 9.21 68.37 5.11
N GLU A 943 9.93 68.72 4.05
CA GLU A 943 9.97 70.11 3.60
C GLU A 943 8.58 70.58 3.16
N LYS A 944 8.21 71.81 3.56
CA LYS A 944 6.93 72.40 3.21
C LYS A 944 6.81 72.53 1.68
N ASP A 945 5.75 71.97 1.11
CA ASP A 945 5.51 71.92 -0.34
C ASP A 945 4.01 71.98 -0.62
N GLU A 946 3.53 73.18 -0.97
CA GLU A 946 2.10 73.44 -1.17
C GLU A 946 1.54 72.73 -2.42
N ASN A 947 2.37 72.50 -3.44
CA ASN A 947 1.97 71.74 -4.63
C ASN A 947 1.73 70.27 -4.29
N LYS A 948 2.65 69.65 -3.54
CA LYS A 948 2.47 68.27 -3.06
C LYS A 948 1.30 68.16 -2.10
N ALA A 949 1.12 69.14 -1.21
CA ALA A 949 -0.04 69.19 -0.32
C ALA A 949 -1.35 69.18 -1.12
N TYR A 950 -1.44 70.02 -2.15
CA TYR A 950 -2.59 70.06 -3.07
C TYR A 950 -2.85 68.70 -3.73
N GLU A 951 -1.83 68.07 -4.32
CA GLU A 951 -2.01 66.78 -5.00
C GLU A 951 -2.49 65.68 -4.05
N TRP A 952 -1.93 65.60 -2.84
CA TRP A 952 -2.36 64.62 -1.84
C TRP A 952 -3.78 64.88 -1.32
N TYR A 953 -4.14 66.13 -1.05
CA TYR A 953 -5.52 66.48 -0.70
C TYR A 953 -6.49 66.17 -1.83
N LYS A 954 -6.12 66.42 -3.08
CA LYS A 954 -6.94 66.07 -4.25
C LYS A 954 -7.17 64.57 -4.39
N MET A 955 -6.13 63.75 -4.20
CA MET A 955 -6.27 62.29 -4.21
C MET A 955 -7.24 61.79 -3.13
N SER A 956 -7.11 62.31 -1.90
CA SER A 956 -7.98 61.95 -0.78
C SER A 956 -9.43 62.46 -0.98
N ALA A 957 -9.60 63.69 -1.46
CA ALA A 957 -10.89 64.32 -1.72
C ALA A 957 -11.69 63.59 -2.81
N ASN A 958 -11.01 63.14 -3.87
CA ASN A 958 -11.62 62.31 -4.93
C ASN A 958 -12.14 60.95 -4.40
N LYS A 959 -11.66 60.50 -3.24
CA LYS A 959 -12.15 59.30 -2.54
C LYS A 959 -13.23 59.62 -1.48
N GLY A 960 -13.77 60.83 -1.49
CA GLY A 960 -14.87 61.23 -0.60
C GLY A 960 -14.45 61.47 0.85
N TYR A 961 -13.19 61.81 1.14
CA TYR A 961 -12.79 62.21 2.49
C TYR A 961 -13.12 63.69 2.73
N SER A 962 -14.13 63.96 3.56
CA SER A 962 -14.70 65.28 3.85
C SER A 962 -13.66 66.33 4.22
N GLU A 963 -12.69 65.95 5.06
CA GLU A 963 -11.67 66.85 5.55
C GLU A 963 -10.69 67.24 4.44
N ALA A 964 -10.36 66.30 3.54
CA ALA A 964 -9.58 66.61 2.36
C ALA A 964 -10.36 67.47 1.36
N GLN A 965 -11.67 67.22 1.20
CA GLN A 965 -12.54 68.02 0.35
C GLN A 965 -12.60 69.48 0.82
N HIS A 966 -12.81 69.75 2.11
CA HIS A 966 -12.82 71.13 2.60
C HIS A 966 -11.43 71.79 2.51
N GLN A 967 -10.34 71.05 2.76
CA GLN A 967 -8.98 71.60 2.59
C GLN A 967 -8.71 71.95 1.14
N LEU A 968 -9.19 71.14 0.19
CA LEU A 968 -9.08 71.43 -1.22
C LEU A 968 -9.91 72.67 -1.61
N GLY A 969 -11.11 72.82 -1.04
CA GLY A 969 -11.91 74.04 -1.13
C GLY A 969 -11.15 75.28 -0.65
N PHE A 970 -10.45 75.14 0.48
CA PHE A 970 -9.60 76.19 1.04
C PHE A 970 -8.40 76.54 0.14
N PHE A 971 -7.75 75.54 -0.47
CA PHE A 971 -6.65 75.76 -1.41
C PHE A 971 -7.11 76.52 -2.65
N TYR A 972 -8.24 76.14 -3.25
CA TYR A 972 -8.81 76.85 -4.41
C TYR A 972 -9.30 78.27 -4.06
N LYS A 973 -9.89 78.47 -2.88
CA LYS A 973 -10.38 79.79 -2.42
C LYS A 973 -9.25 80.80 -2.30
N ASN A 974 -8.09 80.36 -1.79
CA ASN A 974 -6.95 81.21 -1.47
C ASN A 974 -5.82 81.16 -2.53
N GLY A 975 -5.83 80.21 -3.46
CA GLY A 975 -4.76 80.02 -4.44
C GLY A 975 -3.45 79.51 -3.83
N ILE A 976 -3.53 78.55 -2.90
CA ILE A 976 -2.36 77.98 -2.20
C ILE A 976 -1.79 76.84 -3.06
N GLY A 977 -0.53 76.93 -3.46
CA GLY A 977 0.10 76.01 -4.42
C GLY A 977 -0.50 76.02 -5.85
N ILE A 978 -1.66 76.64 -6.06
CA ILE A 978 -2.39 76.64 -7.33
C ILE A 978 -3.01 78.00 -7.61
N GLY A 979 -3.51 78.22 -8.84
CA GLY A 979 -4.31 79.39 -9.16
C GLY A 979 -5.62 79.44 -8.36
N ARG A 980 -6.03 80.63 -7.92
CA ARG A 980 -7.31 80.87 -7.25
C ARG A 980 -8.48 80.55 -8.20
N ASP A 981 -9.42 79.72 -7.74
CA ASP A 981 -10.62 79.32 -8.49
C ASP A 981 -11.83 79.16 -7.55
N LEU A 982 -12.68 80.18 -7.48
CA LEU A 982 -13.82 80.18 -6.56
C LEU A 982 -14.88 79.14 -6.92
N ARG A 983 -15.05 78.81 -8.22
CA ARG A 983 -16.05 77.82 -8.64
C ARG A 983 -15.67 76.44 -8.14
N LYS A 984 -14.39 76.07 -8.28
CA LYS A 984 -13.87 74.82 -7.71
C LYS A 984 -13.86 74.83 -6.19
N ALA A 985 -13.58 75.97 -5.56
CA ALA A 985 -13.68 76.10 -4.12
C ALA A 985 -15.11 75.77 -3.63
N ILE A 986 -16.12 76.40 -4.23
CA ILE A 986 -17.54 76.17 -3.91
C ILE A 986 -17.92 74.71 -4.17
N TYR A 987 -17.51 74.12 -5.29
CA TYR A 987 -17.74 72.71 -5.59
C TYR A 987 -17.24 71.81 -4.47
N TRP A 988 -15.97 71.94 -4.07
CA TRP A 988 -15.39 71.08 -3.03
C TRP A 988 -15.94 71.34 -1.64
N TYR A 989 -16.30 72.59 -1.31
CA TYR A 989 -17.03 72.87 -0.08
C TYR A 989 -18.44 72.27 -0.11
N ASN A 990 -19.13 72.25 -1.26
CA ASN A 990 -20.42 71.57 -1.39
C ASN A 990 -20.32 70.07 -1.12
N GLU A 991 -19.39 69.39 -1.77
CA GLU A 991 -19.14 67.95 -1.55
C GLU A 991 -18.85 67.65 -0.07
N ALA A 992 -17.97 68.43 0.57
CA ALA A 992 -17.63 68.26 1.98
C ALA A 992 -18.84 68.54 2.90
N ALA A 993 -19.61 69.58 2.60
CA ALA A 993 -20.76 69.98 3.40
C ALA A 993 -21.92 68.97 3.33
N GLU A 994 -22.14 68.35 2.17
CA GLU A 994 -23.08 67.24 1.98
C GLU A 994 -22.64 65.99 2.76
N ASN A 995 -21.33 65.76 2.88
CA ASN A 995 -20.74 64.74 3.75
C ASN A 995 -20.71 65.13 5.24
N GLY A 996 -21.30 66.26 5.61
CA GLY A 996 -21.45 66.69 7.00
C GLY A 996 -20.34 67.57 7.56
N ASP A 997 -19.34 67.97 6.77
CA ASP A 997 -18.23 68.79 7.28
C ASP A 997 -18.70 70.18 7.73
N LYS A 998 -18.60 70.45 9.04
CA LYS A 998 -19.08 71.72 9.62
C LYS A 998 -18.33 72.95 9.11
N ILE A 999 -17.02 72.84 8.85
CA ILE A 999 -16.22 73.97 8.34
C ILE A 999 -16.64 74.30 6.90
N ALA A 1000 -16.91 73.28 6.08
CA ALA A 1000 -17.40 73.47 4.72
C ALA A 1000 -18.82 74.05 4.69
N GLN A 1001 -19.71 73.59 5.56
CA GLN A 1001 -21.06 74.15 5.74
C GLN A 1001 -20.99 75.64 6.10
N TYR A 1002 -20.15 76.02 7.07
CA TYR A 1002 -19.91 77.42 7.41
C TYR A 1002 -19.38 78.23 6.21
N ASN A 1003 -18.40 77.70 5.47
CA ASN A 1003 -17.84 78.38 4.31
C ASN A 1003 -18.84 78.56 3.16
N LEU A 1004 -19.73 77.59 2.91
CA LEU A 1004 -20.84 77.75 1.96
C LEU A 1004 -21.82 78.82 2.42
N GLY A 1005 -22.11 78.89 3.72
CA GLY A 1005 -22.89 79.97 4.32
C GLY A 1005 -22.29 81.34 3.97
N LEU A 1006 -20.97 81.49 4.08
CA LEU A 1006 -20.26 82.72 3.69
C LEU A 1006 -20.39 83.01 2.18
N PHE A 1007 -20.21 81.99 1.33
CA PHE A 1007 -20.34 82.16 -0.12
C PHE A 1007 -21.74 82.63 -0.54
N TYR A 1008 -22.79 82.06 0.04
CA TYR A 1008 -24.17 82.47 -0.22
C TYR A 1008 -24.53 83.82 0.43
N GLN A 1009 -23.93 84.17 1.58
CA GLN A 1009 -24.14 85.47 2.22
C GLN A 1009 -23.56 86.62 1.38
N TYR A 1010 -22.35 86.46 0.86
CA TYR A 1010 -21.64 87.54 0.16
C TYR A 1010 -21.80 87.49 -1.37
N GLY A 1011 -22.18 86.34 -1.95
CA GLY A 1011 -22.30 86.16 -3.40
C GLY A 1011 -20.96 86.04 -4.13
N ASP A 1012 -19.90 85.61 -3.43
CA ASP A 1012 -18.54 85.52 -3.99
C ASP A 1012 -18.37 84.30 -4.89
N GLY A 1013 -18.59 84.45 -6.19
CA GLY A 1013 -18.47 83.34 -7.15
C GLY A 1013 -19.70 82.42 -7.21
N ILE A 1014 -20.75 82.72 -6.43
CA ILE A 1014 -22.10 82.15 -6.50
C ILE A 1014 -23.14 83.27 -6.36
N ASN A 1015 -24.37 83.06 -6.81
CA ASN A 1015 -25.43 84.03 -6.56
C ASN A 1015 -25.73 84.13 -5.06
N LYS A 1016 -25.82 85.37 -4.56
CA LYS A 1016 -26.20 85.65 -3.18
C LYS A 1016 -27.59 85.06 -2.88
N ASP A 1017 -27.70 84.32 -1.78
CA ASP A 1017 -28.94 83.67 -1.34
C ASP A 1017 -28.95 83.58 0.20
N GLU A 1018 -29.63 84.52 0.83
CA GLU A 1018 -29.62 84.65 2.29
C GLU A 1018 -30.35 83.50 3.00
N VAL A 1019 -31.34 82.88 2.34
CA VAL A 1019 -32.06 81.72 2.88
C VAL A 1019 -31.14 80.51 2.91
N LYS A 1020 -30.41 80.24 1.82
CA LYS A 1020 -29.40 79.16 1.79
C LYS A 1020 -28.25 79.43 2.75
N ALA A 1021 -27.81 80.69 2.88
CA ALA A 1021 -26.79 81.05 3.86
C ALA A 1021 -27.25 80.72 5.29
N PHE A 1022 -28.49 81.08 5.63
CA PHE A 1022 -29.11 80.75 6.92
C PHE A 1022 -29.17 79.23 7.15
N GLU A 1023 -29.62 78.45 6.16
CA GLU A 1023 -29.71 76.99 6.28
C GLU A 1023 -28.34 76.33 6.51
N TRP A 1024 -27.30 76.77 5.79
CA TRP A 1024 -25.95 76.23 5.95
C TRP A 1024 -25.32 76.64 7.28
N TYR A 1025 -25.50 77.88 7.73
CA TYR A 1025 -25.08 78.29 9.08
C TYR A 1025 -25.80 77.49 10.16
N LYS A 1026 -27.09 77.22 10.01
CA LYS A 1026 -27.86 76.39 10.94
C LYS A 1026 -27.29 74.98 11.04
N LYS A 1027 -27.02 74.31 9.91
CA LYS A 1027 -26.42 72.97 9.89
C LYS A 1027 -25.05 72.95 10.57
N SER A 1028 -24.19 73.92 10.27
CA SER A 1028 -22.86 74.03 10.88
C SER A 1028 -22.91 74.35 12.37
N ALA A 1029 -23.80 75.23 12.79
CA ALA A 1029 -23.95 75.67 14.18
C ALA A 1029 -24.45 74.55 15.10
N GLN A 1030 -25.31 73.66 14.57
CA GLN A 1030 -25.77 72.45 15.25
C GLN A 1030 -24.65 71.44 15.53
N GLN A 1031 -23.54 71.51 14.78
CA GLN A 1031 -22.33 70.70 14.97
C GLN A 1031 -21.24 71.42 15.78
N ASP A 1032 -21.62 72.45 16.53
CA ASP A 1032 -20.73 73.23 17.39
C ASP A 1032 -19.55 73.86 16.63
N GLU A 1033 -19.85 74.51 15.50
CA GLU A 1033 -18.95 75.49 14.90
C GLU A 1033 -19.32 76.90 15.40
N ASN A 1034 -18.39 77.54 16.12
CA ASN A 1034 -18.66 78.78 16.86
C ASN A 1034 -18.87 80.02 15.97
N ASN A 1035 -18.14 80.13 14.86
CA ASN A 1035 -18.34 81.20 13.87
C ASN A 1035 -19.69 81.08 13.18
N ALA A 1036 -20.13 79.86 12.89
CA ALA A 1036 -21.46 79.60 12.35
C ALA A 1036 -22.56 79.92 13.37
N GLN A 1037 -22.36 79.58 14.66
CA GLN A 1037 -23.28 79.95 15.73
C GLN A 1037 -23.38 81.47 15.89
N ASN A 1038 -22.26 82.20 15.87
CA ASN A 1038 -22.26 83.66 15.88
C ASN A 1038 -22.99 84.25 14.67
N ASN A 1039 -22.70 83.77 13.46
CA ASN A 1039 -23.34 84.26 12.25
C ASN A 1039 -24.84 83.94 12.22
N LEU A 1040 -25.23 82.77 12.75
CA LEU A 1040 -26.64 82.41 12.91
C LEU A 1040 -27.34 83.32 13.91
N GLY A 1041 -26.68 83.66 15.02
CA GLY A 1041 -27.15 84.67 15.97
C GLY A 1041 -27.40 86.02 15.29
N PHE A 1042 -26.45 86.47 14.46
CA PHE A 1042 -26.56 87.71 13.67
C PHE A 1042 -27.71 87.67 12.65
N PHE A 1043 -27.91 86.55 11.97
CA PHE A 1043 -29.01 86.38 11.03
C PHE A 1043 -30.37 86.43 11.75
N CYS A 1044 -30.49 85.79 12.92
CA CYS A 1044 -31.71 85.84 13.74
C CYS A 1044 -31.97 87.24 14.31
N GLU A 1045 -30.94 87.96 14.76
CA GLU A 1045 -31.06 89.33 15.30
C GLU A 1045 -31.63 90.31 14.27
N ASN A 1046 -31.22 90.14 13.01
CA ASN A 1046 -31.55 91.05 11.91
C ASN A 1046 -32.67 90.54 10.99
N GLY A 1047 -33.13 89.29 11.13
CA GLY A 1047 -34.13 88.68 10.25
C GLY A 1047 -33.60 88.44 8.83
N ILE A 1048 -32.31 88.08 8.69
CA ILE A 1048 -31.67 87.80 7.39
C ILE A 1048 -31.90 86.33 7.04
N GLY A 1049 -32.57 86.04 5.91
CA GLY A 1049 -32.89 84.67 5.50
C GLY A 1049 -33.84 83.90 6.44
N THR A 1050 -34.36 84.56 7.49
CA THR A 1050 -35.27 84.02 8.51
C THR A 1050 -36.14 85.14 9.09
N GLN A 1051 -37.13 84.81 9.93
CA GLN A 1051 -37.83 85.81 10.73
C GLN A 1051 -36.93 86.32 11.87
N LYS A 1052 -37.04 87.62 12.17
CA LYS A 1052 -36.30 88.24 13.28
C LYS A 1052 -36.71 87.61 14.62
N ASP A 1053 -35.73 87.08 15.36
CA ASP A 1053 -35.91 86.45 16.67
C ASP A 1053 -34.72 86.76 17.58
N LEU A 1054 -34.91 87.71 18.48
CA LEU A 1054 -33.88 88.17 19.41
C LEU A 1054 -33.56 87.13 20.50
N ARG A 1055 -34.52 86.27 20.89
CA ARG A 1055 -34.29 85.23 21.90
C ARG A 1055 -33.43 84.11 21.33
N MET A 1056 -33.72 83.71 20.09
CA MET A 1056 -32.90 82.74 19.38
C MET A 1056 -31.51 83.33 19.07
N ALA A 1057 -31.41 84.61 18.71
CA ALA A 1057 -30.12 85.29 18.54
C ALA A 1057 -29.28 85.24 19.82
N PHE A 1058 -29.86 85.62 20.96
CA PHE A 1058 -29.22 85.55 22.27
C PHE A 1058 -28.72 84.13 22.59
N SER A 1059 -29.55 83.11 22.37
CA SER A 1059 -29.18 81.71 22.65
C SER A 1059 -27.97 81.25 21.83
N TRP A 1060 -27.90 81.60 20.55
CA TRP A 1060 -26.77 81.25 19.69
C TRP A 1060 -25.50 82.03 20.02
N TYR A 1061 -25.63 83.34 20.30
CA TYR A 1061 -24.50 84.13 20.80
C TYR A 1061 -23.97 83.59 22.12
N ASN A 1062 -24.84 83.21 23.06
CA ASN A 1062 -24.42 82.60 24.33
C ASN A 1062 -23.63 81.32 24.11
N LYS A 1063 -24.15 80.41 23.28
CA LYS A 1063 -23.49 79.13 22.98
C LYS A 1063 -22.10 79.32 22.35
N ALA A 1064 -21.99 80.22 21.37
CA ALA A 1064 -20.71 80.53 20.72
C ALA A 1064 -19.72 81.23 21.68
N ALA A 1065 -20.22 82.12 22.53
CA ALA A 1065 -19.42 82.88 23.49
C ALA A 1065 -18.85 82.00 24.59
N GLU A 1066 -19.64 81.05 25.11
CA GLU A 1066 -19.19 80.02 26.07
C GLU A 1066 -18.11 79.12 25.46
N ASN A 1067 -18.19 78.85 24.16
CA ASN A 1067 -17.16 78.12 23.41
C ASN A 1067 -15.98 79.00 22.96
N GLY A 1068 -15.88 80.24 23.46
CA GLY A 1068 -14.69 81.09 23.30
C GLY A 1068 -14.65 81.96 22.04
N ASN A 1069 -15.74 82.11 21.28
CA ASN A 1069 -15.75 83.00 20.11
C ASN A 1069 -15.77 84.46 20.53
N GLU A 1070 -14.74 85.21 20.15
CA GLU A 1070 -14.50 86.59 20.57
C GLU A 1070 -15.58 87.56 20.06
N ILE A 1071 -16.08 87.36 18.83
CA ILE A 1071 -17.14 88.17 18.24
C ILE A 1071 -18.48 87.88 18.93
N ALA A 1072 -18.77 86.61 19.22
CA ALA A 1072 -19.98 86.21 19.93
C ALA A 1072 -19.99 86.73 21.38
N GLN A 1073 -18.85 86.70 22.08
CA GLN A 1073 -18.71 87.29 23.41
C GLN A 1073 -19.02 88.79 23.39
N PHE A 1074 -18.54 89.52 22.37
CA PHE A 1074 -18.92 90.92 22.18
C PHE A 1074 -20.41 91.10 21.88
N ASN A 1075 -20.98 90.30 20.98
CA ASN A 1075 -22.40 90.36 20.63
C ASN A 1075 -23.31 90.00 21.82
N LEU A 1076 -22.89 89.08 22.68
CA LEU A 1076 -23.57 88.72 23.91
C LEU A 1076 -23.49 89.86 24.94
N GLY A 1077 -22.33 90.52 25.06
CA GLY A 1077 -22.18 91.75 25.83
C GLY A 1077 -23.16 92.84 25.38
N ARG A 1078 -23.33 93.02 24.06
CA ARG A 1078 -24.34 93.92 23.48
C ARG A 1078 -25.76 93.49 23.82
N CYS A 1079 -26.06 92.19 23.81
CA CYS A 1079 -27.39 91.71 24.16
C CYS A 1079 -27.76 92.06 25.61
N TYR A 1080 -26.83 91.89 26.55
CA TYR A 1080 -27.03 92.29 27.95
C TYR A 1080 -27.08 93.81 28.16
N GLU A 1081 -26.32 94.59 27.38
CA GLU A 1081 -26.36 96.06 27.47
C GLU A 1081 -27.67 96.64 26.94
N ASP A 1082 -28.16 96.13 25.81
CA ASP A 1082 -29.33 96.66 25.11
C ASP A 1082 -30.64 95.99 25.56
N GLY A 1083 -30.58 94.87 26.29
CA GLY A 1083 -31.74 94.04 26.63
C GLY A 1083 -32.30 93.23 25.46
N ASN A 1084 -31.45 92.86 24.49
CA ASN A 1084 -31.86 92.12 23.29
C ASN A 1084 -31.94 90.63 23.58
N GLY A 1085 -33.17 90.09 23.69
CA GLY A 1085 -33.41 88.66 23.93
C GLY A 1085 -33.17 88.20 25.37
N VAL A 1086 -32.71 89.10 26.24
CA VAL A 1086 -32.43 88.90 27.67
C VAL A 1086 -32.73 90.18 28.44
N GLU A 1087 -32.93 90.09 29.76
CA GLU A 1087 -33.02 91.29 30.61
C GLU A 1087 -31.70 92.07 30.60
N LYS A 1088 -31.81 93.40 30.61
CA LYS A 1088 -30.65 94.29 30.61
C LYS A 1088 -29.82 94.10 31.89
N ASP A 1089 -28.52 93.86 31.75
CA ASP A 1089 -27.58 93.59 32.84
C ASP A 1089 -26.19 94.16 32.49
N GLU A 1090 -25.90 95.37 32.97
CA GLU A 1090 -24.66 96.08 32.63
C GLU A 1090 -23.41 95.41 33.22
N ILE A 1091 -23.54 94.66 34.32
CA ILE A 1091 -22.43 93.91 34.92
C ILE A 1091 -22.07 92.73 34.03
N LYS A 1092 -23.05 91.94 33.59
CA LYS A 1092 -22.79 90.86 32.63
C LYS A 1092 -22.32 91.36 31.28
N ALA A 1093 -22.85 92.49 30.81
CA ALA A 1093 -22.36 93.13 29.59
C ALA A 1093 -20.86 93.43 29.69
N PHE A 1094 -20.42 94.04 30.81
CA PHE A 1094 -19.01 94.31 31.09
C PHE A 1094 -18.16 93.04 31.14
N GLU A 1095 -18.61 92.00 31.84
CA GLU A 1095 -17.88 90.72 31.94
C GLU A 1095 -17.62 90.09 30.57
N TRP A 1096 -18.63 90.07 29.70
CA TRP A 1096 -18.50 89.51 28.35
C TRP A 1096 -17.66 90.39 27.42
N TYR A 1097 -17.78 91.72 27.51
CA TYR A 1097 -16.87 92.63 26.81
C TYR A 1097 -15.42 92.44 27.26
N LYS A 1098 -15.19 92.22 28.55
CA LYS A 1098 -13.84 91.96 29.08
C LYS A 1098 -13.25 90.67 28.50
N ARG A 1099 -14.00 89.57 28.49
CA ARG A 1099 -13.56 88.29 27.90
C ARG A 1099 -13.21 88.43 26.41
N SER A 1100 -14.06 89.10 25.64
CA SER A 1100 -13.82 89.37 24.22
C SER A 1100 -12.60 90.29 23.99
N ALA A 1101 -12.41 91.29 24.84
CA ALA A 1101 -11.28 92.22 24.78
C ALA A 1101 -9.93 91.57 25.13
N GLU A 1102 -9.95 90.60 26.04
CA GLU A 1102 -8.81 89.74 26.40
C GLU A 1102 -8.41 88.81 25.24
N LEU A 1103 -9.37 88.40 24.40
CA LEU A 1103 -9.15 87.75 23.11
C LEU A 1103 -8.84 88.74 21.97
N GLU A 1104 -8.38 89.94 22.32
CA GLU A 1104 -7.85 90.94 21.38
C GLU A 1104 -8.87 91.56 20.41
N TYR A 1105 -10.18 91.39 20.65
CA TYR A 1105 -11.19 91.97 19.77
C TYR A 1105 -11.33 93.48 19.95
N SER A 1106 -10.91 94.27 18.95
CA SER A 1106 -10.80 95.74 19.04
C SER A 1106 -12.12 96.44 19.39
N ASN A 1107 -13.27 95.95 18.94
CA ASN A 1107 -14.56 96.56 19.29
C ASN A 1107 -14.92 96.37 20.76
N ALA A 1108 -14.60 95.19 21.33
CA ALA A 1108 -14.79 94.95 22.75
C ALA A 1108 -13.82 95.78 23.61
N GLN A 1109 -12.57 95.91 23.18
CA GLN A 1109 -11.58 96.77 23.85
C GLN A 1109 -12.03 98.24 23.87
N ARG A 1110 -12.54 98.78 22.76
CA ARG A 1110 -13.12 100.14 22.75
C ARG A 1110 -14.33 100.26 23.67
N LYS A 1111 -15.17 99.23 23.71
CA LYS A 1111 -16.36 99.22 24.56
C LYS A 1111 -16.01 99.17 26.04
N LEU A 1112 -14.98 98.41 26.40
CA LEU A 1112 -14.43 98.38 27.75
C LEU A 1112 -13.81 99.73 28.14
N GLY A 1113 -13.12 100.39 27.20
CA GLY A 1113 -12.65 101.77 27.35
C GLY A 1113 -13.77 102.74 27.71
N LEU A 1114 -14.91 102.65 27.03
CA LEU A 1114 -16.11 103.46 27.31
C LEU A 1114 -16.72 103.14 28.68
N PHE A 1115 -16.72 101.89 29.12
CA PHE A 1115 -17.24 101.50 30.44
C PHE A 1115 -16.41 102.09 31.58
N TYR A 1116 -15.08 102.11 31.45
CA TYR A 1116 -14.18 102.72 32.42
C TYR A 1116 -14.20 104.26 32.37
N GLU A 1117 -14.29 104.86 31.19
CA GLU A 1117 -14.38 106.32 31.00
C GLU A 1117 -15.64 106.91 31.65
N ASN A 1118 -16.76 106.21 31.54
CA ASN A 1118 -18.05 106.68 32.05
C ASN A 1118 -18.40 106.16 33.46
N GLY A 1119 -17.57 105.30 34.07
CA GLY A 1119 -17.84 104.73 35.40
C GLY A 1119 -19.09 103.83 35.45
N ILE A 1120 -19.35 103.07 34.37
CA ILE A 1120 -20.59 102.27 34.25
C ILE A 1120 -20.64 101.13 35.30
N ILE A 1121 -19.48 100.60 35.69
CA ILE A 1121 -19.34 99.48 36.65
C ILE A 1121 -18.55 99.84 37.91
N GLY A 1122 -18.42 101.14 38.21
CA GLY A 1122 -17.62 101.63 39.34
C GLY A 1122 -17.32 103.13 39.24
N GLN A 1123 -16.26 103.59 39.92
CA GLN A 1123 -15.78 104.96 39.70
C GLN A 1123 -15.08 105.07 38.33
N VAL A 1124 -15.08 106.28 37.77
CA VAL A 1124 -14.38 106.59 36.52
C VAL A 1124 -12.89 106.23 36.65
N ASP A 1125 -12.38 105.40 35.74
CA ASP A 1125 -10.98 104.99 35.67
C ASP A 1125 -10.40 105.32 34.28
N LEU A 1126 -9.92 106.55 34.14
CA LEU A 1126 -9.34 107.04 32.88
C LEU A 1126 -8.06 106.30 32.49
N MET A 1127 -7.35 105.68 33.43
CA MET A 1127 -6.12 104.94 33.15
C MET A 1127 -6.43 103.60 32.48
N GLN A 1128 -7.43 102.87 33.00
CA GLN A 1128 -7.96 101.66 32.34
C GLN A 1128 -8.64 102.00 31.01
N ALA A 1129 -9.39 103.09 30.94
CA ALA A 1129 -10.01 103.53 29.68
C ALA A 1129 -8.95 103.75 28.57
N ALA A 1130 -7.89 104.49 28.89
CA ALA A 1130 -6.79 104.74 27.97
C ALA A 1130 -6.01 103.47 27.58
N TYR A 1131 -5.79 102.56 28.52
CA TYR A 1131 -5.15 101.27 28.26
C TYR A 1131 -5.91 100.47 27.19
N TRP A 1132 -7.22 100.32 27.34
CA TRP A 1132 -8.04 99.56 26.40
C TRP A 1132 -8.24 100.27 25.06
N TYR A 1133 -8.37 101.60 25.03
CA TYR A 1133 -8.37 102.35 23.77
C TYR A 1133 -7.05 102.23 23.00
N LYS A 1134 -5.91 102.22 23.71
CA LYS A 1134 -4.60 102.02 23.08
C LYS A 1134 -4.48 100.62 22.50
N LYS A 1135 -4.84 99.57 23.25
CA LYS A 1135 -4.86 98.19 22.73
C LYS A 1135 -5.71 98.06 21.46
N ALA A 1136 -6.89 98.68 21.44
CA ALA A 1136 -7.76 98.65 20.26
C ALA A 1136 -7.10 99.31 19.04
N LEU A 1137 -6.39 100.44 19.24
CA LEU A 1137 -5.67 101.13 18.18
C LEU A 1137 -4.46 100.33 17.68
N ASP A 1138 -3.72 99.70 18.58
CA ASP A 1138 -2.57 98.87 18.24
C ASP A 1138 -3.02 97.65 17.40
N ASN A 1139 -4.13 97.00 17.77
CA ASN A 1139 -4.72 95.89 17.03
C ASN A 1139 -5.31 96.33 15.67
N ASP A 1140 -5.97 97.48 15.59
CA ASP A 1140 -6.42 98.02 14.29
C ASP A 1140 -5.24 98.33 13.34
N ALA A 1141 -4.07 98.67 13.89
CA ALA A 1141 -2.88 99.01 13.12
C ALA A 1141 -2.17 97.75 12.56
N THR A 1142 -2.27 96.61 13.24
CA THR A 1142 -1.74 95.33 12.78
C THR A 1142 -2.62 94.69 11.70
N ASP A 1143 -3.95 94.86 11.76
CA ASP A 1143 -4.87 94.20 10.83
C ASP A 1143 -4.96 94.85 9.44
N ASN A 1144 -4.68 96.17 9.31
CA ASN A 1144 -4.73 96.83 8.00
C ASN A 1144 -3.94 98.15 7.92
N PRO A 1145 -2.61 98.11 7.67
CA PRO A 1145 -1.78 99.31 7.64
C PRO A 1145 -2.16 100.33 6.54
N SER A 1146 -2.89 99.91 5.51
CA SER A 1146 -3.28 100.75 4.37
C SER A 1146 -4.39 101.77 4.67
N LYS A 1147 -5.21 101.56 5.73
CA LYS A 1147 -6.29 102.47 6.13
C LYS A 1147 -5.85 103.64 7.03
N LEU A 1148 -4.60 103.68 7.48
CA LEU A 1148 -4.11 104.73 8.39
C LEU A 1148 -3.96 106.12 7.75
N LYS A 1149 -3.98 106.25 6.41
CA LYS A 1149 -3.79 107.54 5.74
C LYS A 1149 -5.03 108.45 5.72
N SER A 1150 -6.23 107.97 6.04
CA SER A 1150 -7.47 108.79 5.93
C SER A 1150 -8.21 109.08 7.23
N LYS A 1151 -7.75 108.57 8.39
CA LYS A 1151 -8.35 108.85 9.72
C LYS A 1151 -7.36 109.55 10.67
N THR A 1152 -6.79 110.68 10.27
CA THR A 1152 -5.79 111.43 11.07
C THR A 1152 -6.24 112.83 11.54
N LYS A 1153 -7.55 113.11 11.63
CA LYS A 1153 -8.04 114.37 12.24
C LYS A 1153 -8.66 114.23 13.64
N LYS A 1154 -9.27 113.08 13.98
CA LYS A 1154 -9.84 112.84 15.33
C LYS A 1154 -8.86 112.16 16.30
N SER A 1155 -8.03 111.24 15.83
CA SER A 1155 -7.00 110.56 16.64
C SER A 1155 -5.88 111.49 17.09
N LYS A 1156 -5.48 112.47 16.27
CA LYS A 1156 -4.51 113.52 16.67
C LYS A 1156 -5.03 114.43 17.79
N LYS A 1157 -6.35 114.64 17.91
CA LYS A 1157 -6.93 115.41 19.03
C LYS A 1157 -6.89 114.64 20.35
N MET A 1158 -7.02 113.30 20.32
CA MET A 1158 -6.91 112.45 21.51
C MET A 1158 -5.44 112.27 21.93
N PHE A 1159 -4.51 112.15 20.97
CA PHE A 1159 -3.06 112.12 21.23
C PHE A 1159 -2.50 113.46 21.75
N SER A 1160 -3.13 114.58 21.39
CA SER A 1160 -2.80 115.92 21.91
C SER A 1160 -3.15 116.07 23.40
N TRP A 1161 -4.12 115.30 23.91
CA TRP A 1161 -4.49 115.32 25.33
C TRP A 1161 -3.50 114.49 26.17
N PHE A 1162 -2.89 113.46 25.57
CA PHE A 1162 -1.96 112.53 26.22
C PHE A 1162 -0.49 112.98 26.29
N LYS A 1163 -0.13 114.12 25.67
CA LYS A 1163 1.24 114.68 25.78
C LYS A 1163 1.41 115.69 26.93
N CYS A 1164 0.34 116.01 27.66
CA CYS A 1164 0.34 116.99 28.75
C CYS A 1164 0.06 116.38 30.14
N PHE A 1165 0.02 115.06 30.28
CA PHE A 1165 -0.03 114.36 31.57
C PHE A 1165 1.23 113.53 31.77
#